data_AF-A0A242JZ95-F1
#
_entry.id   AF-A0A242JZ95-F1
#
_cell.length_a   1.000
_cell.length_b   1.000
_cell.length_c   1.000
_cell.angle_alpha   90.00
_cell.angle_beta   90.00
_cell.angle_gamma   90.00
#
_symmetry.space_group_name_H-M   'P 1'
#
loop_
_entity.id
_entity.type
_entity.pdbx_description
1 polymer ?
#
loop_
_entity_poly.entity_id
_entity_poly.type
_entity_poly.pdbx_seq_one_letter_code
_entity_poly.pdbx_strand_id
1 'polypeptide(L)'
;MTGKTGWDTVNALTRALQIELGISELSNNFGPTTYRLFDQIAPTLKINGSYSTNVVKILQCALWCKGYNAYDQTYFGEFTTYTERAIKQIRVDCGLADSIDDSRAVGNLNSMLMKAILNMQSFVLIPWGDHRIRDMQRKLNREYYPYFGLLPCDGVYQRDTNQAIIYGLQCEMGMPVGTANGFFGVGTTAGCPTLSKTQGTAANIKLLQYALYVNGEYTWLFDGKFSEHVEKAVINFRKFMKIGNQNSPIADMPVIKALLSTTGDTARSAQGFDASTRMTQEMINTVKSSGMSYAGRYLTGTVGVGANRRAKNLTIPEAKLLLENGINIIPIYQDNSAQLSDYTRKIGEIDGNAAFQRAFELGLPADTIIYFAVDVDITSDQIEEYILPYFKGINDALVSFGLKWDYFYTYRIGVYGPRNVCKILADKGLASPNCYVSNMSSGFSANLGYPQPREWAFDQFYEPPYGVGSGAGHIYIDKVAVSGKDSGVSHIQPEMNQMKELLKELNLPSLTNSLNSGSILFGKEVTIADLGVAKLTFKPTFGLSPTQGDQIFNISNGKLDAKFTQELAKNFDATYIQSLKDGAESLSARVKNGNISVAVGATSSGKISYAVTVNVIDHEFEQGAGKVSFSFTFKVEIQKIFFDDNQLSDVWETLMVASVTVLAVVAVVLLFLSSGGLASVGALATFFSFLLIP
;
A
#
# COMPACT_ATOMS: atom_id res chain seq x y z
N MET A 1 -7.82 21.07 -39.89
CA MET A 1 -6.45 20.68 -39.54
C MET A 1 -5.76 21.88 -38.92
N THR A 2 -5.07 21.73 -37.79
CA THR A 2 -4.39 22.85 -37.07
C THR A 2 -2.97 23.11 -37.58
N GLY A 3 -2.48 22.34 -38.57
CA GLY A 3 -1.12 22.45 -39.10
C GLY A 3 -0.02 21.92 -38.17
N LYS A 4 -0.39 21.43 -36.98
CA LYS A 4 0.53 20.82 -36.00
C LYS A 4 0.44 19.29 -36.07
N THR A 5 1.58 18.62 -35.94
CA THR A 5 1.62 17.15 -35.82
C THR A 5 0.80 16.71 -34.60
N GLY A 6 -0.07 15.72 -34.78
CA GLY A 6 -0.97 15.20 -33.76
C GLY A 6 -2.04 14.27 -34.35
N TRP A 7 -2.82 13.62 -33.48
CA TRP A 7 -3.86 12.65 -33.90
C TRP A 7 -4.84 13.23 -34.91
N ASP A 8 -5.30 14.48 -34.73
CA ASP A 8 -6.23 15.11 -35.67
C ASP A 8 -5.67 15.18 -37.09
N THR A 9 -4.38 15.53 -37.23
CA THR A 9 -3.70 15.63 -38.53
C THR A 9 -3.51 14.25 -39.14
N VAL A 10 -3.03 13.26 -38.36
CA VAL A 10 -2.83 11.89 -38.84
C VAL A 10 -4.16 11.23 -39.23
N ASN A 11 -5.23 11.44 -38.47
CA ASN A 11 -6.57 10.94 -38.76
C ASN A 11 -7.17 11.61 -40.00
N ALA A 12 -6.91 12.91 -40.22
CA ALA A 12 -7.30 13.59 -41.44
C ALA A 12 -6.57 13.02 -42.66
N LEU A 13 -5.25 12.80 -42.57
CA LEU A 13 -4.46 12.19 -43.65
C LEU A 13 -4.89 10.74 -43.94
N THR A 14 -5.24 9.96 -42.92
CA THR A 14 -5.77 8.60 -43.07
C THR A 14 -7.08 8.59 -43.83
N ARG A 15 -8.02 9.47 -43.45
CA ARG A 15 -9.31 9.60 -44.16
C ARG A 15 -9.14 10.14 -45.58
N ALA A 16 -8.21 11.07 -45.79
CA ALA A 16 -7.87 11.55 -47.14
C ALA A 16 -7.34 10.42 -48.02
N LEU A 17 -6.49 9.54 -47.50
CA LEU A 17 -6.04 8.36 -48.23
C LEU A 17 -7.21 7.44 -48.59
N GLN A 18 -8.12 7.20 -47.65
CA GLN A 18 -9.29 6.35 -47.89
C GLN A 18 -10.19 6.91 -49.01
N ILE A 19 -10.38 8.23 -49.08
CA ILE A 19 -11.09 8.89 -50.19
C ILE A 19 -10.39 8.60 -51.52
N GLU A 20 -9.08 8.79 -51.59
CA GLU A 20 -8.29 8.54 -52.81
C GLU A 20 -8.28 7.05 -53.21
N LEU A 21 -8.50 6.13 -52.26
CA LEU A 21 -8.67 4.71 -52.52
C LEU A 21 -10.12 4.32 -52.91
N GLY A 22 -11.05 5.29 -52.98
CA GLY A 22 -12.44 5.05 -53.35
C GLY A 22 -13.30 4.46 -52.23
N ILE A 23 -12.89 4.61 -50.97
CA ILE A 23 -13.66 4.15 -49.80
C ILE A 23 -14.71 5.22 -49.44
N SER A 24 -15.98 4.85 -49.38
CA SER A 24 -17.09 5.75 -49.03
C SER A 24 -17.27 5.92 -47.51
N GLU A 25 -17.13 4.84 -46.74
CA GLU A 25 -17.22 4.84 -45.28
C GLU A 25 -15.85 5.06 -44.64
N LEU A 26 -15.55 6.31 -44.32
CA LEU A 26 -14.25 6.71 -43.79
C LEU A 26 -14.10 6.39 -42.30
N SER A 27 -12.88 6.08 -41.87
CA SER A 27 -12.52 5.79 -40.50
C SER A 27 -11.16 6.40 -40.15
N ASN A 28 -10.93 6.70 -38.87
CA ASN A 28 -9.61 7.07 -38.37
C ASN A 28 -8.62 5.88 -38.39
N ASN A 29 -9.11 4.66 -38.65
CA ASN A 29 -8.30 3.45 -38.66
C ASN A 29 -7.87 3.04 -40.07
N PHE A 30 -6.61 2.60 -40.20
CA PHE A 30 -6.11 1.91 -41.38
C PHE A 30 -6.52 0.43 -41.33
N GLY A 31 -7.77 0.15 -41.71
CA GLY A 31 -8.41 -1.17 -41.60
C GLY A 31 -8.17 -2.11 -42.80
N PRO A 32 -8.73 -3.34 -42.77
CA PRO A 32 -8.52 -4.36 -43.80
C PRO A 32 -8.82 -3.91 -45.25
N THR A 33 -9.86 -3.09 -45.43
CA THR A 33 -10.21 -2.53 -46.76
C THR A 33 -9.14 -1.57 -47.25
N THR A 34 -8.65 -0.68 -46.39
CA THR A 34 -7.55 0.25 -46.71
C THR A 34 -6.27 -0.51 -47.04
N TYR A 35 -5.95 -1.56 -46.27
CA TYR A 35 -4.83 -2.48 -46.55
C TYR A 35 -4.88 -3.02 -47.97
N ARG A 36 -5.97 -3.72 -48.31
CA ARG A 36 -6.13 -4.37 -49.61
C ARG A 36 -6.06 -3.38 -50.76
N LEU A 37 -6.74 -2.24 -50.66
CA LEU A 37 -6.78 -1.24 -51.74
C LEU A 37 -5.45 -0.50 -51.88
N PHE A 38 -4.77 -0.19 -50.78
CA PHE A 38 -3.46 0.46 -50.86
C PHE A 38 -2.43 -0.44 -51.54
N ASP A 39 -2.38 -1.73 -51.20
CA ASP A 39 -1.43 -2.67 -51.82
C ASP A 39 -1.64 -2.86 -53.33
N GLN A 40 -2.83 -2.55 -53.86
CA GLN A 40 -3.08 -2.55 -55.30
C GLN A 40 -2.38 -1.39 -56.02
N ILE A 41 -2.27 -0.22 -55.38
CA ILE A 41 -1.64 0.97 -55.97
C ILE A 41 -0.16 1.13 -55.57
N ALA A 42 0.26 0.52 -54.47
CA ALA A 42 1.60 0.71 -53.92
C ALA A 42 2.77 0.46 -54.90
N PRO A 43 2.70 -0.54 -55.81
CA PRO A 43 3.73 -0.75 -56.84
C PRO A 43 3.91 0.39 -57.85
N THR A 44 2.93 1.31 -57.96
CA THR A 44 3.02 2.48 -58.84
C THR A 44 3.63 3.70 -58.17
N LEU A 45 3.75 3.70 -56.83
CA LEU A 45 4.34 4.79 -56.03
C LEU A 45 5.88 4.70 -56.08
N LYS A 46 6.44 5.17 -57.19
CA LYS A 46 7.89 5.20 -57.46
C LYS A 46 8.23 6.31 -58.46
N ILE A 47 9.52 6.62 -58.60
CA ILE A 47 10.02 7.55 -59.62
C ILE A 47 9.56 7.07 -61.01
N ASN A 48 9.00 7.96 -61.82
CA ASN A 48 8.39 7.67 -63.12
C ASN A 48 7.23 6.65 -63.10
N GLY A 49 6.61 6.43 -61.93
CA GLY A 49 5.46 5.57 -61.77
C GLY A 49 4.14 6.22 -62.19
N SER A 50 3.11 5.40 -62.43
CA SER A 50 1.76 5.88 -62.75
C SER A 50 0.91 5.96 -61.48
N TYR A 51 1.06 7.06 -60.74
CA TYR A 51 0.43 7.28 -59.44
C TYR A 51 -0.56 8.46 -59.42
N SER A 52 -1.45 8.50 -58.43
CA SER A 52 -2.24 9.69 -58.11
C SER A 52 -1.38 10.73 -57.39
N THR A 53 -1.36 11.96 -57.90
CA THR A 53 -0.69 13.10 -57.26
C THR A 53 -1.17 13.32 -55.83
N ASN A 54 -2.46 13.13 -55.55
CA ASN A 54 -3.02 13.34 -54.22
C ASN A 54 -2.52 12.28 -53.21
N VAL A 55 -2.38 11.02 -53.65
CA VAL A 55 -1.80 9.96 -52.81
C VAL A 55 -0.36 10.29 -52.43
N VAL A 56 0.44 10.81 -53.37
CA VAL A 56 1.82 11.24 -53.09
C VAL A 56 1.86 12.43 -52.13
N LYS A 57 0.97 13.42 -52.29
CA LYS A 57 0.85 14.54 -51.34
C LYS A 57 0.56 14.05 -49.93
N ILE A 58 -0.39 13.12 -49.78
CA ILE A 58 -0.75 12.54 -48.47
C ILE A 58 0.45 11.82 -47.85
N LEU A 59 1.17 11.00 -48.63
CA LEU A 59 2.38 10.32 -48.20
C LEU A 59 3.46 11.30 -47.75
N GLN A 60 3.76 12.33 -48.54
CA GLN A 60 4.76 13.35 -48.22
C GLN A 60 4.39 14.13 -46.95
N CYS A 61 3.13 14.53 -46.80
CA CYS A 61 2.64 15.16 -45.58
C CYS A 61 2.75 14.25 -44.35
N ALA A 62 2.40 12.96 -44.49
CA ALA A 62 2.48 12.02 -43.39
C ALA A 62 3.94 11.74 -42.96
N LEU A 63 4.85 11.60 -43.93
CA LEU A 63 6.29 11.51 -43.67
C LEU A 63 6.82 12.77 -42.99
N TRP A 64 6.40 13.96 -43.44
CA TRP A 64 6.75 15.22 -42.79
C TRP A 64 6.26 15.29 -41.34
N CYS A 65 5.02 14.89 -41.08
CA CYS A 65 4.48 14.81 -39.72
C CYS A 65 5.30 13.86 -38.82
N LYS A 66 5.93 12.83 -39.40
CA LYS A 66 6.86 11.93 -38.69
C LYS A 66 8.29 12.44 -38.58
N GLY A 67 8.61 13.60 -39.13
CA GLY A 67 9.96 14.18 -39.12
C GLY A 67 10.84 13.72 -40.28
N TYR A 68 10.29 13.08 -41.31
CA TYR A 68 11.01 12.71 -42.52
C TYR A 68 10.81 13.75 -43.62
N ASN A 69 11.89 14.39 -44.07
CA ASN A 69 11.82 15.30 -45.20
C ASN A 69 11.62 14.52 -46.50
N ALA A 70 10.39 14.53 -47.03
CA ALA A 70 9.98 13.74 -48.18
C ALA A 70 9.74 14.56 -49.45
N TYR A 71 9.90 15.88 -49.41
CA TYR A 71 9.65 16.76 -50.56
C TYR A 71 10.47 18.06 -50.50
N ASP A 72 10.66 18.69 -51.65
CA ASP A 72 11.03 20.09 -51.77
C ASP A 72 9.80 20.88 -52.25
N GLN A 73 9.68 22.17 -51.90
CA GLN A 73 8.52 23.02 -52.21
C GLN A 73 8.15 23.00 -53.70
N THR A 74 9.15 22.80 -54.57
CA THR A 74 9.02 22.71 -56.03
C THR A 74 8.28 21.45 -56.51
N TYR A 75 8.38 20.32 -55.79
CA TYR A 75 7.97 18.99 -56.26
C TYR A 75 6.91 18.32 -55.38
N PHE A 76 6.06 19.13 -54.73
CA PHE A 76 5.00 18.62 -53.86
C PHE A 76 3.91 17.88 -54.66
N GLY A 77 3.72 16.59 -54.37
CA GLY A 77 2.83 15.69 -55.11
C GLY A 77 3.50 14.89 -56.23
N GLU A 78 4.81 15.04 -56.42
CA GLU A 78 5.61 14.20 -57.31
C GLU A 78 6.47 13.22 -56.52
N PHE A 79 6.55 11.96 -56.96
CA PHE A 79 7.37 10.95 -56.32
C PHE A 79 8.82 11.10 -56.80
N THR A 80 9.61 11.82 -56.01
CA THR A 80 11.01 12.14 -56.32
C THR A 80 11.99 11.32 -55.48
N THR A 81 13.28 11.58 -55.68
CA THR A 81 14.36 11.04 -54.85
C THR A 81 14.23 11.44 -53.38
N TYR A 82 13.61 12.59 -53.05
CA TYR A 82 13.32 12.98 -51.66
C TYR A 82 12.31 12.04 -51.01
N THR A 83 11.21 11.72 -51.71
CA THR A 83 10.19 10.78 -51.21
C THR A 83 10.76 9.38 -51.07
N GLU A 84 11.52 8.92 -52.07
CA GLU A 84 12.19 7.62 -52.01
C GLU A 84 13.19 7.56 -50.83
N ARG A 85 14.00 8.61 -50.62
CA ARG A 85 14.95 8.68 -49.51
C ARG A 85 14.25 8.68 -48.16
N ALA A 86 13.13 9.40 -48.00
CA ALA A 86 12.34 9.39 -46.77
C ALA A 86 11.77 8.00 -46.46
N ILE A 87 11.28 7.28 -47.49
CA ILE A 87 10.81 5.89 -47.35
C ILE A 87 11.96 4.97 -46.95
N LYS A 88 13.13 5.09 -47.58
CA LYS A 88 14.34 4.35 -47.21
C LYS A 88 14.73 4.62 -45.76
N GLN A 89 14.70 5.88 -45.33
CA GLN A 89 15.06 6.28 -43.97
C GLN A 89 14.11 5.68 -42.92
N ILE A 90 12.78 5.78 -43.10
CA ILE A 90 11.85 5.17 -42.13
C ILE A 90 12.00 3.64 -42.09
N ARG A 91 12.30 2.97 -43.22
CA ARG A 91 12.59 1.53 -43.24
C ARG A 91 13.83 1.16 -42.43
N VAL A 92 14.87 1.99 -42.46
CA VAL A 92 16.05 1.82 -41.60
C VAL A 92 15.68 2.01 -40.13
N ASP A 93 14.94 3.07 -39.84
CA ASP A 93 14.60 3.48 -38.49
C ASP A 93 13.65 2.50 -37.78
N CYS A 94 12.70 1.92 -38.51
CA CYS A 94 11.82 0.87 -37.98
C CYS A 94 12.47 -0.52 -37.97
N GLY A 95 13.67 -0.68 -38.56
CA GLY A 95 14.46 -1.91 -38.49
C GLY A 95 14.33 -2.85 -39.70
N LEU A 96 13.58 -2.49 -40.73
CA LEU A 96 13.46 -3.30 -41.97
C LEU A 96 14.75 -3.30 -42.82
N ALA A 97 15.62 -2.31 -42.66
CA ALA A 97 16.92 -2.21 -43.33
C ALA A 97 18.03 -1.75 -42.37
N ASP A 98 19.29 -2.05 -42.69
CA ASP A 98 20.43 -1.66 -41.86
C ASP A 98 20.99 -0.28 -42.24
N SER A 99 20.89 0.09 -43.53
CA SER A 99 21.23 1.42 -44.05
C SER A 99 20.31 1.79 -45.22
N ILE A 100 20.36 3.04 -45.67
CA ILE A 100 19.54 3.50 -46.82
C ILE A 100 19.97 2.89 -48.16
N ASP A 101 21.20 2.38 -48.23
CA ASP A 101 21.78 1.74 -49.42
C ASP A 101 21.59 0.21 -49.41
N ASP A 102 21.04 -0.33 -48.32
CA ASP A 102 20.69 -1.74 -48.21
C ASP A 102 19.64 -2.11 -49.27
N SER A 103 19.85 -3.22 -49.97
CA SER A 103 18.86 -3.77 -50.91
C SER A 103 17.45 -3.93 -50.30
N ARG A 104 17.35 -4.15 -48.98
CA ARG A 104 16.09 -4.22 -48.22
C ARG A 104 15.45 -2.85 -47.99
N ALA A 105 16.23 -1.77 -48.02
CA ALA A 105 15.73 -0.39 -47.98
C ALA A 105 15.05 0.00 -49.30
N VAL A 106 15.45 -0.63 -50.41
CA VAL A 106 14.86 -0.43 -51.76
C VAL A 106 13.48 -1.10 -51.90
N GLY A 107 12.97 -1.77 -50.86
CA GLY A 107 11.65 -2.38 -50.89
C GLY A 107 10.52 -1.37 -51.10
N ASN A 108 9.57 -1.70 -51.98
CA ASN A 108 8.42 -0.85 -52.30
C ASN A 108 7.63 -0.49 -51.02
N LEU A 109 7.12 0.74 -50.99
CA LEU A 109 6.06 1.14 -50.07
C LEU A 109 4.92 0.11 -50.16
N ASN A 110 4.38 -0.30 -49.00
CA ASN A 110 3.25 -1.21 -48.91
C ASN A 110 2.31 -0.73 -47.80
N SER A 111 1.16 -1.37 -47.68
CA SER A 111 0.12 -1.03 -46.69
C SER A 111 0.63 -1.04 -45.25
N MET A 112 1.49 -1.99 -44.88
CA MET A 112 2.09 -2.05 -43.55
C MET A 112 2.92 -0.81 -43.25
N LEU A 113 3.82 -0.43 -44.16
CA LEU A 113 4.67 0.75 -43.99
C LEU A 113 3.83 2.04 -44.07
N MET A 114 2.83 2.10 -44.95
CA MET A 114 1.94 3.27 -45.04
C MET A 114 1.10 3.45 -43.77
N LYS A 115 0.58 2.36 -43.19
CA LYS A 115 -0.09 2.41 -41.88
C LYS A 115 0.87 2.89 -40.79
N ALA A 116 2.11 2.42 -40.81
CA ALA A 116 3.13 2.89 -39.89
C ALA A 116 3.38 4.39 -40.07
N ILE A 117 3.47 4.88 -41.31
CA ILE A 117 3.62 6.31 -41.64
C ILE A 117 2.41 7.14 -41.17
N LEU A 118 1.20 6.61 -41.28
CA LEU A 118 -0.05 7.23 -40.83
C LEU A 118 -0.38 6.89 -39.37
N ASN A 119 0.61 6.98 -38.48
CA ASN A 119 0.41 6.82 -37.04
C ASN A 119 1.30 7.79 -36.22
N MET A 120 1.08 7.88 -34.92
CA MET A 120 1.85 8.74 -34.01
C MET A 120 3.08 8.05 -33.38
N GLN A 121 3.32 6.77 -33.66
CA GLN A 121 4.46 6.03 -33.11
C GLN A 121 5.78 6.57 -33.67
N SER A 122 6.78 6.72 -32.80
CA SER A 122 8.13 7.13 -33.21
C SER A 122 8.99 5.92 -33.60
N PHE A 123 9.69 6.03 -34.73
CA PHE A 123 10.68 5.04 -35.16
C PHE A 123 12.12 5.51 -34.95
N VAL A 124 12.31 6.69 -34.36
CA VAL A 124 13.62 7.27 -34.02
C VAL A 124 13.78 7.32 -32.51
N LEU A 125 15.03 7.21 -32.05
CA LEU A 125 15.37 7.35 -30.63
C LEU A 125 14.91 8.71 -30.11
N ILE A 126 14.15 8.73 -29.02
CA ILE A 126 13.78 9.98 -28.35
C ILE A 126 14.90 10.40 -27.37
N PRO A 127 14.96 11.68 -26.93
CA PRO A 127 16.10 12.19 -26.17
C PRO A 127 16.46 11.42 -24.88
N TRP A 128 15.46 10.82 -24.22
CA TRP A 128 15.62 10.00 -23.00
C TRP A 128 15.44 8.49 -23.27
N GLY A 129 15.40 8.08 -24.53
CA GLY A 129 15.29 6.68 -24.91
C GLY A 129 16.61 5.93 -24.73
N ASP A 130 16.52 4.63 -24.49
CA ASP A 130 17.66 3.74 -24.40
C ASP A 130 18.03 3.18 -25.79
N HIS A 131 19.27 3.41 -26.23
CA HIS A 131 19.80 2.90 -27.49
C HIS A 131 19.66 1.38 -27.64
N ARG A 132 19.82 0.63 -26.54
CA ARG A 132 19.73 -0.84 -26.54
C ARG A 132 18.30 -1.32 -26.67
N ILE A 133 17.35 -0.61 -26.06
CA ILE A 133 15.92 -0.86 -26.26
C ILE A 133 15.55 -0.55 -27.71
N ARG A 134 16.08 0.54 -28.29
CA ARG A 134 15.88 0.84 -29.71
C ARG A 134 16.40 -0.27 -30.62
N ASP A 135 17.62 -0.77 -30.37
CA ASP A 135 18.19 -1.87 -31.14
C ASP A 135 17.35 -3.15 -31.03
N MET A 136 16.81 -3.43 -29.83
CA MET A 136 15.86 -4.51 -29.60
C MET A 136 14.57 -4.31 -30.41
N GLN A 137 13.93 -3.14 -30.34
CA GLN A 137 12.70 -2.81 -31.07
C GLN A 137 12.88 -2.96 -32.59
N ARG A 138 13.99 -2.45 -33.15
CA ARG A 138 14.32 -2.62 -34.58
C ARG A 138 14.48 -4.08 -34.97
N LYS A 139 15.16 -4.88 -34.13
CA LYS A 139 15.34 -6.32 -34.37
C LYS A 139 14.02 -7.08 -34.27
N LEU A 140 13.17 -6.76 -33.29
CA LEU A 140 11.85 -7.35 -33.15
C LEU A 140 10.98 -7.06 -34.39
N ASN A 141 10.94 -5.81 -34.86
CA ASN A 141 10.26 -5.48 -36.11
C ASN A 141 10.85 -6.26 -37.29
N ARG A 142 12.18 -6.34 -37.43
CA ARG A 142 12.82 -7.09 -38.52
C ARG A 142 12.42 -8.57 -38.55
N GLU A 143 12.45 -9.22 -37.40
CA GLU A 143 12.29 -10.67 -37.27
C GLU A 143 10.81 -11.08 -37.24
N TYR A 144 9.92 -10.26 -36.65
CA TYR A 144 8.56 -10.66 -36.32
C TYR A 144 7.45 -9.73 -36.86
N TYR A 145 7.74 -8.78 -37.75
CA TYR A 145 6.69 -7.93 -38.35
C TYR A 145 5.49 -8.69 -38.96
N PRO A 146 5.60 -9.94 -39.49
CA PRO A 146 4.41 -10.64 -39.99
C PRO A 146 3.34 -10.88 -38.92
N TYR A 147 3.72 -10.87 -37.64
CA TYR A 147 2.83 -11.13 -36.50
C TYR A 147 2.09 -9.88 -36.01
N PHE A 148 2.72 -8.70 -36.07
CA PHE A 148 2.16 -7.48 -35.45
C PHE A 148 2.29 -6.21 -36.31
N GLY A 149 2.92 -6.28 -37.49
CA GLY A 149 3.26 -5.12 -38.30
C GLY A 149 4.50 -4.40 -37.77
N LEU A 150 4.47 -3.07 -37.72
CA LEU A 150 5.57 -2.25 -37.23
C LEU A 150 5.17 -1.55 -35.93
N LEU A 151 6.02 -1.70 -34.92
CA LEU A 151 5.87 -1.09 -33.59
C LEU A 151 6.98 -0.06 -33.33
N PRO A 152 6.82 0.85 -32.34
CA PRO A 152 7.75 1.96 -32.11
C PRO A 152 9.19 1.48 -31.91
N CYS A 153 10.15 2.29 -32.39
CA CYS A 153 11.58 2.09 -32.17
C CYS A 153 12.19 3.29 -31.43
N ASP A 154 11.47 3.81 -30.45
CA ASP A 154 11.76 5.04 -29.71
C ASP A 154 12.80 4.89 -28.59
N GLY A 155 13.20 3.66 -28.26
CA GLY A 155 14.08 3.36 -27.13
C GLY A 155 13.38 3.31 -25.78
N VAL A 156 12.04 3.30 -25.74
CA VAL A 156 11.27 3.17 -24.50
C VAL A 156 10.58 1.82 -24.43
N TYR A 157 10.86 1.06 -23.37
CA TYR A 157 10.12 -0.17 -23.11
C TYR A 157 8.70 0.17 -22.63
N GLN A 158 7.72 -0.29 -23.38
CA GLN A 158 6.30 -0.01 -23.15
C GLN A 158 5.46 -1.22 -23.57
N ARG A 159 4.12 -1.11 -23.47
CA ARG A 159 3.17 -2.18 -23.83
C ARG A 159 3.49 -2.80 -25.20
N ASP A 160 3.72 -1.99 -26.23
CA ASP A 160 4.00 -2.44 -27.58
C ASP A 160 5.28 -3.30 -27.65
N THR A 161 6.36 -2.87 -27.00
CA THR A 161 7.61 -3.64 -26.98
C THR A 161 7.47 -4.96 -26.20
N ASN A 162 6.73 -4.98 -25.09
CA ASN A 162 6.44 -6.23 -24.38
C ASN A 162 5.62 -7.20 -25.25
N GLN A 163 4.57 -6.69 -25.91
CA GLN A 163 3.77 -7.49 -26.86
C GLN A 163 4.64 -8.02 -28.00
N ALA A 164 5.56 -7.23 -28.55
CA ALA A 164 6.48 -7.67 -29.59
C ALA A 164 7.36 -8.85 -29.13
N ILE A 165 7.84 -8.83 -27.89
CA ILE A 165 8.61 -9.95 -27.32
C ILE A 165 7.71 -11.20 -27.18
N ILE A 166 6.46 -11.04 -26.74
CA ILE A 166 5.51 -12.16 -26.62
C ILE A 166 5.14 -12.72 -28.01
N TYR A 167 4.92 -11.87 -29.02
CA TYR A 167 4.72 -12.31 -30.39
C TYR A 167 5.95 -13.07 -30.92
N GLY A 168 7.15 -12.58 -30.63
CA GLY A 168 8.39 -13.30 -30.94
C GLY A 168 8.40 -14.69 -30.29
N LEU A 169 8.05 -14.78 -29.01
CA LEU A 169 7.97 -16.07 -28.30
C LEU A 169 6.91 -17.00 -28.92
N GLN A 170 5.74 -16.47 -29.29
CA GLN A 170 4.68 -17.20 -29.98
C GLN A 170 5.15 -17.70 -31.35
N CYS A 171 5.86 -16.88 -32.12
CA CYS A 171 6.48 -17.27 -33.38
C CYS A 171 7.48 -18.41 -33.19
N GLU A 172 8.40 -18.27 -32.24
CA GLU A 172 9.47 -19.23 -31.98
C GLU A 172 8.98 -20.57 -31.41
N MET A 173 7.78 -20.63 -30.82
CA MET A 173 7.10 -21.89 -30.47
C MET A 173 6.26 -22.48 -31.61
N GLY A 174 6.25 -21.85 -32.79
CA GLY A 174 5.53 -22.31 -33.97
C GLY A 174 4.04 -21.92 -34.00
N MET A 175 3.60 -20.94 -33.21
CA MET A 175 2.22 -20.46 -33.24
C MET A 175 1.94 -19.71 -34.56
N PRO A 176 0.90 -20.07 -35.34
CA PRO A 176 0.60 -19.38 -36.59
C PRO A 176 0.24 -17.90 -36.37
N VAL A 177 0.54 -17.06 -37.37
CA VAL A 177 0.25 -15.61 -37.36
C VAL A 177 -1.21 -15.30 -37.01
N GLY A 178 -2.17 -16.06 -37.54
CA GLY A 178 -3.60 -15.86 -37.25
C GLY A 178 -4.07 -16.30 -35.86
N THR A 179 -3.20 -16.97 -35.08
CA THR A 179 -3.48 -17.45 -33.71
C THR A 179 -2.74 -16.63 -32.67
N ALA A 180 -1.52 -16.19 -33.00
CA ALA A 180 -0.72 -15.32 -32.15
C ALA A 180 -1.45 -14.00 -31.88
N ASN A 181 -1.31 -13.50 -30.65
CA ASN A 181 -2.08 -12.36 -30.16
C ASN A 181 -1.29 -11.45 -29.21
N GLY A 182 0.00 -11.74 -28.98
CA GLY A 182 0.86 -10.93 -28.12
C GLY A 182 0.50 -11.02 -26.63
N PHE A 183 -0.39 -11.94 -26.25
CA PHE A 183 -0.75 -12.21 -24.86
C PHE A 183 -0.14 -13.51 -24.36
N PHE A 184 0.35 -13.51 -23.12
CA PHE A 184 0.86 -14.72 -22.47
C PHE A 184 -0.28 -15.57 -21.87
N GLY A 185 -1.18 -16.02 -22.73
CA GLY A 185 -2.36 -16.81 -22.36
C GLY A 185 -2.10 -18.30 -22.24
N VAL A 186 -3.18 -19.10 -22.29
CA VAL A 186 -3.15 -20.57 -22.15
C VAL A 186 -2.27 -21.22 -23.22
N GLY A 187 -2.40 -20.83 -24.50
CA GLY A 187 -1.58 -21.37 -25.59
C GLY A 187 -0.09 -21.09 -25.40
N THR A 188 0.27 -19.84 -25.09
CA THR A 188 1.66 -19.45 -24.80
C THR A 188 2.20 -20.14 -23.55
N THR A 189 1.35 -20.38 -22.53
CA THR A 189 1.73 -21.12 -21.32
C THR A 189 2.05 -22.58 -21.64
N ALA A 190 1.21 -23.25 -22.43
CA ALA A 190 1.40 -24.65 -22.81
C ALA A 190 2.60 -24.86 -23.76
N GLY A 191 2.85 -23.91 -24.67
CA GLY A 191 3.96 -23.97 -25.63
C GLY A 191 5.26 -23.29 -25.17
N CYS A 192 5.32 -22.77 -23.94
CA CYS A 192 6.48 -22.01 -23.48
C CYS A 192 7.75 -22.88 -23.47
N PRO A 193 8.84 -22.44 -24.12
CA PRO A 193 10.07 -23.21 -24.16
C PRO A 193 10.77 -23.24 -22.79
N THR A 194 11.60 -24.27 -22.59
CA THR A 194 12.60 -24.28 -21.51
C THR A 194 13.95 -23.94 -22.09
N LEU A 195 14.64 -22.94 -21.53
CA LEU A 195 15.91 -22.43 -22.03
C LEU A 195 17.03 -22.66 -21.01
N SER A 196 18.16 -23.17 -21.48
CA SER A 196 19.36 -23.48 -20.68
C SER A 196 20.61 -23.48 -21.57
N LYS A 197 21.78 -23.80 -21.01
CA LYS A 197 23.03 -24.01 -21.78
C LYS A 197 22.91 -25.05 -22.88
N THR A 198 22.06 -26.06 -22.70
CA THR A 198 21.92 -27.19 -23.63
C THR A 198 20.59 -27.19 -24.39
N GLN A 199 19.71 -26.21 -24.14
CA GLN A 199 18.37 -26.17 -24.72
C GLN A 199 17.98 -24.74 -25.12
N GLY A 200 17.48 -24.57 -26.34
CA GLY A 200 16.98 -23.30 -26.87
C GLY A 200 17.60 -22.94 -28.21
N THR A 201 16.87 -22.16 -29.01
CA THR A 201 17.39 -21.55 -30.25
C THR A 201 18.03 -20.20 -29.92
N ALA A 202 18.93 -19.71 -30.80
CA ALA A 202 19.52 -18.39 -30.63
C ALA A 202 18.46 -17.28 -30.58
N ALA A 203 17.35 -17.42 -31.31
CA ALA A 203 16.24 -16.48 -31.29
C ALA A 203 15.49 -16.49 -29.94
N ASN A 204 15.11 -17.66 -29.43
CA ASN A 204 14.49 -17.79 -28.10
C ASN A 204 15.38 -17.22 -26.99
N ILE A 205 16.68 -17.52 -27.03
CA ILE A 205 17.63 -17.02 -26.03
C ILE A 205 17.76 -15.49 -26.14
N LYS A 206 17.74 -14.93 -27.36
CA LYS A 206 17.77 -13.47 -27.55
C LYS A 206 16.51 -12.80 -26.98
N LEU A 207 15.33 -13.39 -27.16
CA LEU A 207 14.08 -12.94 -26.54
C LEU A 207 14.16 -12.99 -25.01
N LEU A 208 14.77 -14.03 -24.44
CA LEU A 208 15.04 -14.11 -22.99
C LEU A 208 16.00 -13.00 -22.55
N GLN A 209 17.09 -12.76 -23.27
CA GLN A 209 18.04 -11.68 -22.97
C GLN A 209 17.36 -10.31 -22.99
N TYR A 210 16.43 -10.07 -23.94
CA TYR A 210 15.59 -8.88 -23.98
C TYR A 210 14.70 -8.76 -22.75
N ALA A 211 13.98 -9.82 -22.41
CA ALA A 211 13.08 -9.86 -21.27
C ALA A 211 13.81 -9.62 -19.94
N LEU A 212 15.00 -10.20 -19.76
CA LEU A 212 15.86 -9.97 -18.59
C LEU A 212 16.39 -8.53 -18.54
N TYR A 213 16.74 -7.95 -19.69
CA TYR A 213 17.25 -6.57 -19.76
C TYR A 213 16.19 -5.55 -19.30
N VAL A 214 14.97 -5.65 -19.82
CA VAL A 214 13.88 -4.72 -19.49
C VAL A 214 13.37 -4.90 -18.05
N ASN A 215 13.65 -6.04 -17.42
CA ASN A 215 13.42 -6.27 -16.00
C ASN A 215 14.63 -5.89 -15.11
N GLY A 216 15.69 -5.31 -15.68
CA GLY A 216 16.86 -4.83 -14.94
C GLY A 216 17.76 -5.93 -14.38
N GLU A 217 17.72 -7.13 -14.97
CA GLU A 217 18.49 -8.30 -14.53
C GLU A 217 19.69 -8.61 -15.43
N TYR A 218 19.80 -7.94 -16.58
CA TYR A 218 20.82 -8.24 -17.58
C TYR A 218 21.37 -6.97 -18.23
N THR A 219 22.69 -6.90 -18.43
CA THR A 219 23.39 -5.75 -19.02
C THR A 219 24.40 -6.14 -20.09
N TRP A 220 24.46 -7.42 -20.49
CA TRP A 220 25.42 -7.95 -21.49
C TRP A 220 24.81 -8.00 -22.89
N LEU A 221 25.60 -8.44 -23.89
CA LEU A 221 25.17 -8.46 -25.30
C LEU A 221 23.94 -9.34 -25.54
N PHE A 222 23.17 -8.94 -26.56
CA PHE A 222 22.02 -9.68 -27.08
C PHE A 222 22.44 -10.59 -28.25
N ASP A 223 23.26 -11.59 -27.95
CA ASP A 223 23.92 -12.47 -28.92
C ASP A 223 23.21 -13.82 -29.14
N GLY A 224 22.11 -14.08 -28.42
CA GLY A 224 21.38 -15.34 -28.50
C GLY A 224 22.13 -16.53 -27.88
N LYS A 225 23.14 -16.30 -27.04
CA LYS A 225 23.87 -17.37 -26.33
C LYS A 225 23.46 -17.43 -24.86
N PHE A 226 23.19 -18.65 -24.38
CA PHE A 226 22.88 -18.89 -22.97
C PHE A 226 24.17 -18.93 -22.15
N SER A 227 24.78 -17.76 -21.96
CA SER A 227 26.04 -17.60 -21.23
C SER A 227 25.87 -17.70 -19.72
N GLU A 228 26.98 -17.74 -18.98
CA GLU A 228 26.96 -17.66 -17.51
C GLU A 228 26.32 -16.36 -16.99
N HIS A 229 26.35 -15.29 -17.78
CA HIS A 229 25.66 -14.04 -17.44
C HIS A 229 24.13 -14.21 -17.51
N VAL A 230 23.62 -14.99 -18.47
CA VAL A 230 22.19 -15.32 -18.55
C VAL A 230 21.79 -16.22 -17.38
N GLU A 231 22.59 -17.23 -17.04
CA GLU A 231 22.35 -18.08 -15.86
C GLU A 231 22.23 -17.25 -14.58
N LYS A 232 23.17 -16.33 -14.35
CA LYS A 232 23.16 -15.45 -13.18
C LYS A 232 21.94 -14.53 -13.16
N ALA A 233 21.57 -13.95 -14.30
CA ALA A 233 20.38 -13.12 -14.42
C ALA A 233 19.08 -13.88 -14.10
N VAL A 234 18.96 -15.13 -14.59
CA VAL A 234 17.81 -16.00 -14.29
C VAL A 234 17.74 -16.33 -12.80
N ILE A 235 18.86 -16.70 -12.18
CA ILE A 235 18.93 -16.99 -10.73
C ILE A 235 18.55 -15.74 -9.92
N ASN A 236 19.09 -14.57 -10.28
CA ASN A 236 18.79 -13.32 -9.60
C ASN A 236 17.31 -12.97 -9.71
N PHE A 237 16.72 -13.09 -10.90
CA PHE A 237 15.29 -12.84 -11.10
C PHE A 237 14.42 -13.81 -10.29
N ARG A 238 14.75 -15.10 -10.25
CA ARG A 238 14.02 -16.08 -9.42
C ARG A 238 14.07 -15.74 -7.93
N LYS A 239 15.24 -15.34 -7.42
CA LYS A 239 15.40 -14.88 -6.03
C LYS A 239 14.60 -13.62 -5.77
N PHE A 240 14.65 -12.68 -6.70
CA PHE A 240 13.94 -11.41 -6.62
C PHE A 240 12.42 -11.60 -6.59
N MET A 241 11.88 -12.44 -7.48
CA MET A 241 10.44 -12.72 -7.58
C MET A 241 9.94 -13.85 -6.66
N LYS A 242 10.84 -14.54 -5.95
CA LYS A 242 10.57 -15.72 -5.11
C LYS A 242 9.88 -16.88 -5.87
N ILE A 243 10.29 -17.15 -7.11
CA ILE A 243 9.64 -18.14 -7.99
C ILE A 243 10.42 -19.46 -8.05
N GLY A 244 9.75 -20.55 -7.69
CA GLY A 244 10.26 -21.92 -7.85
C GLY A 244 11.58 -22.17 -7.12
N ASN A 245 12.44 -23.02 -7.70
CA ASN A 245 13.81 -23.22 -7.20
C ASN A 245 14.66 -21.97 -7.49
N GLN A 246 14.89 -21.15 -6.48
CA GLN A 246 15.59 -19.86 -6.58
C GLN A 246 17.08 -19.96 -6.96
N ASN A 247 17.65 -21.16 -6.99
CA ASN A 247 19.03 -21.39 -7.44
C ASN A 247 19.12 -22.06 -8.82
N SER A 248 17.98 -22.31 -9.48
CA SER A 248 17.96 -22.89 -10.81
C SER A 248 18.42 -21.87 -11.87
N PRO A 249 19.41 -22.20 -12.73
CA PRO A 249 19.82 -21.34 -13.84
C PRO A 249 18.91 -21.46 -15.07
N ILE A 250 17.90 -22.33 -15.02
CA ILE A 250 17.02 -22.64 -16.15
C ILE A 250 15.94 -21.57 -16.25
N ALA A 251 15.71 -21.04 -17.45
CA ALA A 251 14.56 -20.19 -17.75
C ALA A 251 13.42 -21.07 -18.28
N ASP A 252 12.50 -21.43 -17.40
CA ASP A 252 11.30 -22.21 -17.68
C ASP A 252 10.05 -21.31 -17.73
N MET A 253 8.88 -21.91 -17.98
CA MET A 253 7.62 -21.17 -18.11
C MET A 253 7.35 -20.20 -16.94
N PRO A 254 7.47 -20.58 -15.65
CA PRO A 254 7.26 -19.64 -14.56
C PRO A 254 8.16 -18.40 -14.61
N VAL A 255 9.43 -18.55 -15.00
CA VAL A 255 10.37 -17.42 -15.15
C VAL A 255 10.02 -16.57 -16.36
N ILE A 256 9.87 -17.19 -17.53
CA ILE A 256 9.62 -16.48 -18.79
C ILE A 256 8.29 -15.72 -18.72
N LYS A 257 7.26 -16.33 -18.12
CA LYS A 257 5.96 -15.69 -17.92
C LYS A 257 6.04 -14.53 -16.93
N ALA A 258 6.77 -14.65 -15.82
CA ALA A 258 6.95 -13.55 -14.87
C ALA A 258 7.74 -12.36 -15.44
N LEU A 259 8.64 -12.60 -16.41
CA LEU A 259 9.34 -11.52 -17.12
C LEU A 259 8.42 -10.73 -18.07
N LEU A 260 7.40 -11.38 -18.63
CA LEU A 260 6.58 -10.85 -19.74
C LEU A 260 5.11 -10.58 -19.39
N SER A 261 4.64 -11.06 -18.24
CA SER A 261 3.28 -10.87 -17.74
C SER A 261 3.32 -10.39 -16.30
N THR A 262 2.46 -9.42 -15.98
CA THR A 262 2.38 -8.83 -14.63
C THR A 262 2.01 -9.89 -13.59
N THR A 263 1.07 -10.77 -13.94
CA THR A 263 0.58 -11.87 -13.09
C THR A 263 1.57 -13.02 -12.91
N GLY A 264 2.56 -13.14 -13.80
CA GLY A 264 3.43 -14.32 -13.87
C GLY A 264 2.65 -15.62 -14.03
N ASP A 265 3.17 -16.70 -13.44
CA ASP A 265 2.45 -17.98 -13.39
C ASP A 265 1.38 -17.95 -12.28
N THR A 266 0.11 -17.87 -12.69
CA THR A 266 -1.04 -17.86 -11.78
C THR A 266 -1.28 -19.19 -11.06
N ALA A 267 -0.66 -20.28 -11.53
CA ALA A 267 -0.71 -21.59 -10.87
C ALA A 267 0.25 -21.69 -9.67
N ARG A 268 1.18 -20.72 -9.50
CA ARG A 268 2.14 -20.74 -8.38
C ARG A 268 1.43 -20.71 -7.02
N SER A 269 2.07 -21.33 -6.03
CA SER A 269 1.65 -21.25 -4.63
C SER A 269 1.73 -19.81 -4.13
N ALA A 270 0.83 -19.45 -3.23
CA ALA A 270 0.82 -18.14 -2.57
C ALA A 270 1.10 -18.31 -1.07
N GLN A 271 1.92 -17.43 -0.50
CA GLN A 271 2.16 -17.39 0.96
C GLN A 271 1.16 -16.50 1.68
N GLY A 272 0.45 -15.63 0.95
CA GLY A 272 -0.60 -14.79 1.47
C GLY A 272 -1.83 -14.80 0.60
N PHE A 273 -2.84 -14.11 1.11
CA PHE A 273 -4.06 -13.77 0.39
C PHE A 273 -4.56 -12.42 0.85
N ASP A 274 -5.46 -11.81 0.10
CA ASP A 274 -6.36 -10.80 0.63
C ASP A 274 -7.81 -11.18 0.36
N ALA A 275 -8.70 -10.68 1.20
CA ALA A 275 -10.11 -11.02 1.12
C ALA A 275 -10.96 -9.85 1.60
N SER A 276 -12.08 -9.60 0.93
CA SER A 276 -13.12 -8.70 1.40
C SER A 276 -14.07 -9.37 2.41
N THR A 277 -14.02 -10.69 2.56
CA THR A 277 -14.87 -11.48 3.46
C THR A 277 -14.24 -11.55 4.84
N ARG A 278 -15.04 -11.34 5.90
CA ARG A 278 -14.59 -11.57 7.27
C ARG A 278 -14.44 -13.07 7.53
N MET A 279 -13.30 -13.45 8.07
CA MET A 279 -12.88 -14.85 8.17
C MET A 279 -13.55 -15.61 9.33
N THR A 280 -13.94 -16.87 9.10
CA THR A 280 -14.30 -17.84 10.16
C THR A 280 -13.15 -18.83 10.40
N GLN A 281 -13.24 -19.65 11.45
CA GLN A 281 -12.23 -20.66 11.75
C GLN A 281 -12.10 -21.70 10.62
N GLU A 282 -13.21 -22.09 9.98
CA GLU A 282 -13.21 -23.05 8.87
C GLU A 282 -12.53 -22.49 7.62
N MET A 283 -12.75 -21.20 7.32
CA MET A 283 -12.06 -20.49 6.24
C MET A 283 -10.55 -20.37 6.54
N ILE A 284 -10.19 -20.06 7.79
CA ILE A 284 -8.79 -20.02 8.24
C ILE A 284 -8.10 -21.38 8.06
N ASN A 285 -8.76 -22.47 8.43
CA ASN A 285 -8.23 -23.82 8.23
C ASN A 285 -7.98 -24.10 6.74
N THR A 286 -8.89 -23.65 5.87
CA THR A 286 -8.77 -23.79 4.41
C THR A 286 -7.53 -23.07 3.88
N VAL A 287 -7.35 -21.78 4.17
CA VAL A 287 -6.20 -21.01 3.65
C VAL A 287 -4.87 -21.53 4.22
N LYS A 288 -4.84 -21.96 5.49
CA LYS A 288 -3.65 -22.58 6.09
C LYS A 288 -3.27 -23.89 5.43
N SER A 289 -4.25 -24.74 5.11
CA SER A 289 -4.00 -25.98 4.36
C SER A 289 -3.43 -25.73 2.97
N SER A 290 -3.64 -24.53 2.41
CA SER A 290 -3.07 -24.06 1.15
C SER A 290 -1.69 -23.40 1.30
N GLY A 291 -1.11 -23.40 2.51
CA GLY A 291 0.22 -22.85 2.79
C GLY A 291 0.28 -21.34 3.00
N MET A 292 -0.88 -20.69 3.22
CA MET A 292 -0.94 -19.23 3.41
C MET A 292 -0.84 -18.85 4.89
N SER A 293 -0.03 -17.83 5.19
CA SER A 293 0.22 -17.30 6.54
C SER A 293 0.16 -15.77 6.63
N TYR A 294 -0.33 -15.10 5.57
CA TYR A 294 -0.50 -13.66 5.51
C TYR A 294 -1.90 -13.32 4.96
N ALA A 295 -2.59 -12.38 5.60
CA ALA A 295 -3.93 -11.94 5.20
C ALA A 295 -4.00 -10.41 5.02
N GLY A 296 -4.13 -9.96 3.79
CA GLY A 296 -4.58 -8.61 3.46
C GLY A 296 -6.02 -8.40 3.90
N ARG A 297 -6.23 -7.50 4.86
CA ARG A 297 -7.55 -7.21 5.41
C ARG A 297 -7.80 -5.71 5.45
N TYR A 298 -8.99 -5.33 4.99
CA TYR A 298 -9.42 -3.94 4.91
C TYR A 298 -9.70 -3.37 6.29
N LEU A 299 -9.22 -2.16 6.59
CA LEU A 299 -9.48 -1.49 7.85
C LEU A 299 -10.94 -1.06 7.98
N THR A 300 -11.56 -0.63 6.88
CA THR A 300 -12.86 0.04 6.83
C THR A 300 -13.75 -0.49 5.68
N GLY A 301 -14.97 0.06 5.58
CA GLY A 301 -15.83 -0.04 4.41
C GLY A 301 -16.76 -1.27 4.29
N THR A 302 -17.45 -1.31 3.16
CA THR A 302 -18.37 -2.38 2.73
C THR A 302 -18.10 -2.79 1.29
N VAL A 303 -18.49 -4.00 0.90
CA VAL A 303 -18.51 -4.47 -0.49
C VAL A 303 -19.90 -4.95 -0.89
N GLY A 304 -20.15 -5.03 -2.20
CA GLY A 304 -21.45 -5.42 -2.75
C GLY A 304 -22.47 -4.28 -2.75
N VAL A 305 -23.58 -4.49 -3.47
CA VAL A 305 -24.66 -3.51 -3.64
C VAL A 305 -26.00 -4.13 -3.25
N GLY A 306 -26.97 -3.29 -2.86
CA GLY A 306 -28.32 -3.73 -2.50
C GLY A 306 -28.31 -4.81 -1.41
N ALA A 307 -29.04 -5.91 -1.65
CA ALA A 307 -29.13 -7.04 -0.72
C ALA A 307 -27.80 -7.78 -0.48
N ASN A 308 -26.82 -7.63 -1.38
CA ASN A 308 -25.50 -8.27 -1.25
C ASN A 308 -24.47 -7.38 -0.54
N ARG A 309 -24.87 -6.17 -0.10
CA ARG A 309 -23.97 -5.27 0.63
C ARG A 309 -23.59 -5.88 1.97
N ARG A 310 -22.29 -6.02 2.22
CA ARG A 310 -21.74 -6.61 3.45
C ARG A 310 -20.50 -5.88 3.92
N ALA A 311 -20.22 -5.98 5.22
CA ALA A 311 -19.01 -5.43 5.82
C ALA A 311 -17.75 -6.12 5.28
N LYS A 312 -16.72 -5.33 4.95
CA LYS A 312 -15.40 -5.85 4.55
C LYS A 312 -14.31 -5.60 5.60
N ASN A 313 -14.57 -4.67 6.50
CA ASN A 313 -13.63 -4.22 7.51
C ASN A 313 -13.25 -5.32 8.51
N LEU A 314 -11.98 -5.32 8.89
CA LEU A 314 -11.38 -6.13 9.94
C LEU A 314 -11.99 -5.75 11.30
N THR A 315 -12.20 -6.77 12.13
CA THR A 315 -12.70 -6.61 13.51
C THR A 315 -11.67 -7.13 14.51
N ILE A 316 -11.75 -6.70 15.77
CA ILE A 316 -10.87 -7.20 16.84
C ILE A 316 -10.99 -8.74 16.99
N PRO A 317 -12.19 -9.35 17.05
CA PRO A 317 -12.32 -10.80 17.13
C PRO A 317 -11.70 -11.53 15.93
N GLU A 318 -11.94 -11.04 14.70
CA GLU A 318 -11.32 -11.60 13.49
C GLU A 318 -9.79 -11.49 13.52
N ALA A 319 -9.26 -10.33 13.94
CA ALA A 319 -7.82 -10.12 14.04
C ALA A 319 -7.18 -11.06 15.06
N LYS A 320 -7.76 -11.21 16.26
CA LYS A 320 -7.31 -12.20 17.26
C LYS A 320 -7.34 -13.61 16.67
N LEU A 321 -8.44 -13.99 16.00
CA LEU A 321 -8.60 -15.31 15.39
C LEU A 321 -7.53 -15.61 14.32
N LEU A 322 -7.21 -14.65 13.45
CA LEU A 322 -6.16 -14.79 12.44
C LEU A 322 -4.78 -15.00 13.11
N LEU A 323 -4.44 -14.15 14.07
CA LEU A 323 -3.13 -14.14 14.74
C LEU A 323 -2.91 -15.40 15.60
N GLU A 324 -3.92 -15.85 16.35
CA GLU A 324 -3.88 -17.10 17.12
C GLU A 324 -3.68 -18.33 16.23
N ASN A 325 -4.13 -18.25 14.97
CA ASN A 325 -3.92 -19.27 13.97
C ASN A 325 -2.60 -19.10 13.19
N GLY A 326 -1.75 -18.13 13.55
CA GLY A 326 -0.46 -17.90 12.90
C GLY A 326 -0.56 -17.23 11.53
N ILE A 327 -1.63 -16.47 11.27
CA ILE A 327 -1.78 -15.65 10.07
C ILE A 327 -1.49 -14.20 10.41
N ASN A 328 -0.42 -13.65 9.84
CA ASN A 328 -0.07 -12.24 9.99
C ASN A 328 -1.02 -11.37 9.16
N ILE A 329 -1.34 -10.19 9.67
CA ILE A 329 -2.32 -9.28 9.05
C ILE A 329 -1.58 -8.19 8.25
N ILE A 330 -2.03 -7.93 7.03
CA ILE A 330 -1.55 -6.82 6.19
C ILE A 330 -2.69 -5.79 6.12
N PRO A 331 -2.59 -4.64 6.80
CA PRO A 331 -3.66 -3.65 6.83
C PRO A 331 -3.80 -2.92 5.49
N ILE A 332 -4.99 -2.97 4.91
CA ILE A 332 -5.32 -2.30 3.64
C ILE A 332 -6.37 -1.21 3.91
N TYR A 333 -6.23 -0.06 3.28
CA TYR A 333 -7.28 0.97 3.22
C TYR A 333 -7.73 1.17 1.77
N GLN A 334 -9.03 1.03 1.52
CA GLN A 334 -9.63 1.22 0.20
C GLN A 334 -11.12 1.55 0.38
N ASP A 335 -11.50 2.82 0.53
CA ASP A 335 -12.92 3.22 0.52
C ASP A 335 -13.29 4.09 -0.70
N ASN A 336 -12.30 4.37 -1.55
CA ASN A 336 -12.48 4.99 -2.85
C ASN A 336 -13.19 4.05 -3.84
N SER A 337 -13.74 4.65 -4.89
CA SER A 337 -14.20 3.94 -6.09
C SER A 337 -13.10 3.97 -7.17
N ALA A 338 -13.29 3.20 -8.23
CA ALA A 338 -12.36 3.16 -9.36
C ALA A 338 -12.49 4.40 -10.27
N GLN A 339 -12.37 5.61 -9.69
CA GLN A 339 -12.51 6.90 -10.38
C GLN A 339 -11.40 7.87 -9.97
N LEU A 340 -10.84 8.61 -10.93
CA LEU A 340 -9.75 9.57 -10.68
C LEU A 340 -10.14 10.71 -9.73
N SER A 341 -11.41 11.11 -9.72
CA SER A 341 -11.94 12.16 -8.82
C SER A 341 -11.82 11.81 -7.34
N ASP A 342 -11.65 10.53 -7.00
CA ASP A 342 -11.49 10.08 -5.62
C ASP A 342 -10.05 10.29 -5.10
N TYR A 343 -9.12 10.67 -5.97
CA TYR A 343 -7.71 10.87 -5.64
C TYR A 343 -7.37 12.36 -5.65
N THR A 344 -7.71 13.04 -4.56
CA THR A 344 -7.33 14.45 -4.31
C THR A 344 -6.63 14.58 -2.96
N ARG A 345 -5.87 15.66 -2.74
CA ARG A 345 -5.22 15.92 -1.44
C ARG A 345 -6.23 15.94 -0.29
N LYS A 346 -7.41 16.52 -0.48
CA LYS A 346 -8.43 16.59 0.58
C LYS A 346 -9.00 15.21 0.92
N ILE A 347 -9.26 14.38 -0.09
CA ILE A 347 -9.73 13.01 0.14
C ILE A 347 -8.62 12.19 0.81
N GLY A 348 -7.36 12.35 0.40
CA GLY A 348 -6.23 11.70 1.06
C GLY A 348 -6.08 12.04 2.54
N GLU A 349 -6.35 13.29 2.93
CA GLU A 349 -6.38 13.69 4.34
C GLU A 349 -7.52 13.00 5.12
N ILE A 350 -8.72 12.92 4.53
CA ILE A 350 -9.89 12.26 5.14
C ILE A 350 -9.62 10.75 5.30
N ASP A 351 -9.14 10.12 4.23
CA ASP A 351 -8.82 8.71 4.17
C ASP A 351 -7.70 8.34 5.14
N GLY A 352 -6.63 9.14 5.18
CA GLY A 352 -5.54 8.97 6.13
C GLY A 352 -6.04 8.99 7.57
N ASN A 353 -6.84 10.00 7.95
CA ASN A 353 -7.40 10.09 9.30
C ASN A 353 -8.27 8.87 9.65
N ALA A 354 -9.15 8.45 8.73
CA ALA A 354 -9.99 7.26 8.92
C ALA A 354 -9.15 5.99 9.09
N ALA A 355 -8.12 5.80 8.26
CA ALA A 355 -7.23 4.66 8.31
C ALA A 355 -6.42 4.59 9.62
N PHE A 356 -5.77 5.68 10.01
CA PHE A 356 -4.93 5.71 11.21
C PHE A 356 -5.74 5.55 12.49
N GLN A 357 -6.89 6.22 12.57
CA GLN A 357 -7.80 6.06 13.71
C GLN A 357 -8.31 4.62 13.79
N ARG A 358 -8.72 4.03 12.65
CA ARG A 358 -9.22 2.64 12.64
C ARG A 358 -8.14 1.62 13.00
N ALA A 359 -6.91 1.82 12.51
CA ALA A 359 -5.76 1.02 12.89
C ALA A 359 -5.49 1.10 14.40
N PHE A 360 -5.65 2.29 14.99
CA PHE A 360 -5.45 2.52 16.42
C PHE A 360 -6.48 1.77 17.25
N GLU A 361 -7.76 1.87 16.89
CA GLU A 361 -8.85 1.14 17.55
C GLU A 361 -8.70 -0.38 17.48
N LEU A 362 -8.19 -0.90 16.36
CA LEU A 362 -7.90 -2.32 16.19
C LEU A 362 -6.71 -2.78 17.04
N GLY A 363 -5.92 -1.86 17.59
CA GLY A 363 -4.72 -2.18 18.35
C GLY A 363 -3.50 -2.49 17.49
N LEU A 364 -3.47 -2.06 16.22
CA LEU A 364 -2.32 -2.31 15.36
C LEU A 364 -1.08 -1.60 15.90
N PRO A 365 0.07 -2.25 16.11
CA PRO A 365 1.26 -1.64 16.72
C PRO A 365 1.74 -0.37 16.00
N ALA A 366 2.43 0.51 16.73
CA ALA A 366 3.15 1.62 16.13
C ALA A 366 4.13 1.13 15.04
N ASP A 367 4.44 1.99 14.08
CA ASP A 367 5.24 1.73 12.88
C ASP A 367 4.67 0.70 11.90
N THR A 368 3.46 0.17 12.14
CA THR A 368 2.74 -0.67 11.17
C THR A 368 2.56 0.07 9.85
N ILE A 369 2.82 -0.62 8.73
CA ILE A 369 2.57 -0.10 7.39
C ILE A 369 1.09 -0.32 7.04
N ILE A 370 0.39 0.75 6.66
CA ILE A 370 -0.98 0.69 6.16
C ILE A 370 -0.95 0.93 4.66
N TYR A 371 -1.45 -0.02 3.88
CA TYR A 371 -1.40 0.02 2.41
C TYR A 371 -2.65 0.70 1.85
N PHE A 372 -2.50 1.94 1.38
CA PHE A 372 -3.57 2.71 0.75
C PHE A 372 -3.72 2.30 -0.72
N ALA A 373 -4.92 1.91 -1.12
CA ALA A 373 -5.19 1.37 -2.45
C ALA A 373 -5.37 2.46 -3.51
N VAL A 374 -4.67 2.29 -4.63
CA VAL A 374 -4.86 2.98 -5.90
C VAL A 374 -5.40 1.96 -6.90
N ASP A 375 -6.70 1.71 -6.83
CA ASP A 375 -7.40 0.70 -7.62
C ASP A 375 -8.13 1.35 -8.80
N VAL A 376 -7.36 1.93 -9.71
CA VAL A 376 -7.85 2.60 -10.92
C VAL A 376 -6.83 2.49 -12.05
N ASP A 377 -7.31 2.35 -13.29
CA ASP A 377 -6.45 2.42 -14.47
C ASP A 377 -5.96 3.86 -14.69
N ILE A 378 -4.65 4.05 -14.68
CA ILE A 378 -4.03 5.38 -14.66
C ILE A 378 -2.72 5.41 -15.45
N THR A 379 -2.47 6.52 -16.16
CA THR A 379 -1.20 6.77 -16.88
C THR A 379 -0.18 7.51 -16.02
N SER A 380 1.09 7.56 -16.44
CA SER A 380 2.14 8.29 -15.72
C SER A 380 1.79 9.76 -15.45
N ASP A 381 1.25 10.47 -16.44
CA ASP A 381 0.88 11.88 -16.29
C ASP A 381 -0.23 12.06 -15.25
N GLN A 382 -1.21 11.15 -15.24
CA GLN A 382 -2.29 11.15 -14.27
C GLN A 382 -1.81 10.77 -12.85
N ILE A 383 -0.76 9.95 -12.72
CA ILE A 383 -0.15 9.68 -11.40
C ILE A 383 0.36 10.98 -10.78
N GLU A 384 1.03 11.82 -11.57
CA GLU A 384 1.53 13.12 -11.10
C GLU A 384 0.38 14.07 -10.72
N GLU A 385 -0.69 14.09 -11.52
CA GLU A 385 -1.84 14.99 -11.34
C GLU A 385 -2.73 14.59 -10.16
N TYR A 386 -3.01 13.30 -9.96
CA TYR A 386 -4.03 12.83 -9.01
C TYR A 386 -3.43 12.10 -7.80
N ILE A 387 -2.51 11.16 -8.03
CA ILE A 387 -2.03 10.26 -6.97
C ILE A 387 -1.00 10.94 -6.05
N LEU A 388 -0.08 11.73 -6.59
CA LEU A 388 0.88 12.44 -5.73
C LEU A 388 0.18 13.42 -4.77
N PRO A 389 -0.81 14.25 -5.19
CA PRO A 389 -1.58 15.06 -4.27
C PRO A 389 -2.36 14.25 -3.23
N TYR A 390 -2.98 13.14 -3.62
CA TYR A 390 -3.68 12.24 -2.70
C TYR A 390 -2.75 11.73 -1.58
N PHE A 391 -1.57 11.19 -1.93
CA PHE A 391 -0.61 10.72 -0.93
C PHE A 391 0.01 11.84 -0.09
N LYS A 392 0.12 13.07 -0.59
CA LYS A 392 0.48 14.23 0.25
C LYS A 392 -0.58 14.48 1.33
N GLY A 393 -1.87 14.34 0.99
CA GLY A 393 -2.96 14.44 1.96
C GLY A 393 -2.89 13.37 3.05
N ILE A 394 -2.56 12.13 2.67
CA ILE A 394 -2.35 11.04 3.64
C ILE A 394 -1.17 11.36 4.58
N ASN A 395 -0.09 11.94 4.05
CA ASN A 395 1.03 12.40 4.88
C ASN A 395 0.63 13.53 5.85
N ASP A 396 -0.18 14.50 5.40
CA ASP A 396 -0.71 15.55 6.29
C ASP A 396 -1.55 14.95 7.44
N ALA A 397 -2.36 13.93 7.15
CA ALA A 397 -3.10 13.19 8.16
C ALA A 397 -2.20 12.42 9.12
N LEU A 398 -1.10 11.82 8.63
CA LEU A 398 -0.13 11.12 9.46
C LEU A 398 0.55 12.06 10.46
N VAL A 399 0.94 13.27 10.02
CA VAL A 399 1.50 14.31 10.89
C VAL A 399 0.49 14.72 11.96
N SER A 400 -0.77 14.96 11.56
CA SER A 400 -1.84 15.34 12.49
C SER A 400 -2.11 14.23 13.52
N PHE A 401 -2.12 12.97 13.08
CA PHE A 401 -2.27 11.81 13.95
C PHE A 401 -1.07 11.67 14.91
N GLY A 402 0.16 11.84 14.41
CA GLY A 402 1.36 11.83 15.23
C GLY A 402 1.36 12.91 16.31
N LEU A 403 0.94 14.13 15.98
CA LEU A 403 0.75 15.22 16.96
C LEU A 403 -0.33 14.89 18.00
N LYS A 404 -1.39 14.14 17.64
CA LYS A 404 -2.37 13.62 18.63
C LYS A 404 -1.69 12.70 19.65
N TRP A 405 -0.56 12.06 19.34
CA TRP A 405 0.07 11.07 20.22
C TRP A 405 1.54 11.39 20.56
N ASP A 406 1.92 12.68 20.49
CA ASP A 406 3.28 13.17 20.76
C ASP A 406 4.38 12.40 19.99
N TYR A 407 4.03 11.91 18.79
CA TYR A 407 4.86 11.09 17.90
C TYR A 407 5.33 9.73 18.43
N PHE A 408 4.98 9.36 19.67
CA PHE A 408 5.28 8.02 20.20
C PHE A 408 4.43 6.93 19.54
N TYR A 409 3.30 7.30 18.94
CA TYR A 409 2.40 6.39 18.27
C TYR A 409 2.05 6.89 16.87
N THR A 410 2.80 6.41 15.88
CA THR A 410 2.58 6.73 14.47
C THR A 410 2.61 5.46 13.61
N TYR A 411 2.17 5.59 12.37
CA TYR A 411 2.15 4.53 11.37
C TYR A 411 3.07 4.87 10.20
N ARG A 412 3.24 3.90 9.30
CA ARG A 412 3.91 4.10 8.02
C ARG A 412 2.90 4.03 6.89
N ILE A 413 3.05 4.90 5.91
CA ILE A 413 2.19 4.92 4.72
C ILE A 413 2.75 3.91 3.72
N GLY A 414 1.97 2.92 3.33
CA GLY A 414 2.24 2.00 2.23
C GLY A 414 1.30 2.27 1.06
N VAL A 415 1.65 1.74 -0.11
CA VAL A 415 0.80 1.80 -1.30
C VAL A 415 0.41 0.39 -1.75
N TYR A 416 -0.89 0.18 -1.95
CA TYR A 416 -1.41 -0.91 -2.75
C TYR A 416 -1.74 -0.34 -4.13
N GLY A 417 -0.99 -0.70 -5.18
CA GLY A 417 -1.30 -0.17 -6.51
C GLY A 417 -0.51 -0.80 -7.64
N PRO A 418 -0.67 -0.28 -8.87
CA PRO A 418 0.08 -0.74 -10.04
C PRO A 418 1.58 -0.49 -9.90
N ARG A 419 2.40 -1.27 -10.64
CA ARG A 419 3.87 -1.23 -10.58
C ARG A 419 4.44 0.19 -10.66
N ASN A 420 4.00 1.00 -11.62
CA ASN A 420 4.51 2.36 -11.81
C ASN A 420 4.05 3.31 -10.69
N VAL A 421 2.83 3.15 -10.16
CA VAL A 421 2.34 3.91 -9.01
C VAL A 421 3.23 3.63 -7.79
N CYS A 422 3.47 2.35 -7.50
CA CYS A 422 4.34 1.92 -6.41
C CYS A 422 5.74 2.52 -6.54
N LYS A 423 6.33 2.41 -7.74
CA LYS A 423 7.67 2.95 -8.03
C LYS A 423 7.74 4.46 -7.80
N ILE A 424 6.83 5.23 -8.42
CA ILE A 424 6.87 6.70 -8.33
C ILE A 424 6.68 7.17 -6.90
N LEU A 425 5.74 6.60 -6.14
CA LEU A 425 5.49 7.01 -4.76
C LEU A 425 6.68 6.70 -3.84
N ALA A 426 7.33 5.54 -4.02
CA ALA A 426 8.54 5.18 -3.30
C ALA A 426 9.71 6.12 -3.67
N ASP A 427 9.95 6.37 -4.96
CA ASP A 427 11.01 7.27 -5.44
C ASP A 427 10.83 8.71 -4.95
N LYS A 428 9.58 9.17 -4.80
CA LYS A 428 9.25 10.50 -4.25
C LYS A 428 9.25 10.56 -2.73
N GLY A 429 9.42 9.43 -2.02
CA GLY A 429 9.38 9.35 -0.57
C GLY A 429 8.01 9.66 0.04
N LEU A 430 6.92 9.53 -0.72
CA LEU A 430 5.54 9.76 -0.24
C LEU A 430 4.93 8.51 0.40
N ALA A 431 5.53 7.34 0.16
CA ALA A 431 5.18 6.08 0.78
C ALA A 431 6.45 5.30 1.16
N SER A 432 6.30 4.35 2.08
CA SER A 432 7.31 3.38 2.48
C SER A 432 7.84 2.61 1.26
N PRO A 433 9.15 2.26 1.22
CA PRO A 433 9.73 1.44 0.15
C PRO A 433 9.36 -0.07 0.28
N ASN A 434 8.14 -0.32 0.75
CA ASN A 434 7.47 -1.61 0.86
C ASN A 434 6.10 -1.44 0.20
N CYS A 435 5.91 -2.07 -0.95
CA CYS A 435 4.71 -1.92 -1.76
C CYS A 435 3.87 -3.20 -1.81
N TYR A 436 2.56 -3.02 -1.91
CA TYR A 436 1.61 -4.08 -2.21
C TYR A 436 1.21 -3.94 -3.68
N VAL A 437 1.75 -4.81 -4.55
CA VAL A 437 1.66 -4.62 -6.00
C VAL A 437 0.43 -5.33 -6.56
N SER A 438 -0.42 -4.59 -7.28
CA SER A 438 -1.67 -5.05 -7.92
C SER A 438 -1.44 -5.75 -9.27
N ASN A 439 -0.58 -6.76 -9.31
CA ASN A 439 -0.17 -7.40 -10.57
C ASN A 439 -1.30 -8.14 -11.31
N MET A 440 -2.35 -8.58 -10.61
CA MET A 440 -3.54 -9.18 -11.21
C MET A 440 -4.36 -8.21 -12.07
N SER A 441 -4.23 -6.89 -11.86
CA SER A 441 -4.81 -5.85 -12.70
C SER A 441 -3.99 -5.69 -14.00
N SER A 442 -3.87 -6.77 -14.77
CA SER A 442 -3.01 -6.87 -15.95
C SER A 442 -3.43 -5.97 -17.11
N GLY A 443 -4.63 -5.39 -17.04
CA GLY A 443 -5.14 -4.41 -18.00
C GLY A 443 -4.70 -2.97 -17.72
N PHE A 444 -4.27 -2.65 -16.48
CA PHE A 444 -4.00 -1.28 -16.07
C PHE A 444 -2.71 -0.74 -16.71
N SER A 445 -2.80 0.48 -17.22
CA SER A 445 -1.74 1.22 -17.92
C SER A 445 -0.47 1.34 -17.07
N ALA A 446 -0.60 1.64 -15.78
CA ALA A 446 0.52 1.72 -14.84
C ALA A 446 1.13 0.35 -14.44
N ASN A 447 0.60 -0.78 -14.91
CA ASN A 447 1.23 -2.10 -14.82
C ASN A 447 1.95 -2.50 -16.12
N LEU A 448 1.53 -1.94 -17.26
CA LEU A 448 1.94 -2.38 -18.59
C LEU A 448 3.22 -1.69 -19.05
N GLY A 449 4.25 -2.48 -19.32
CA GLY A 449 5.57 -1.96 -19.70
C GLY A 449 6.42 -1.53 -18.51
N TYR A 450 6.01 -1.86 -17.28
CA TYR A 450 6.78 -1.58 -16.07
C TYR A 450 7.27 -2.89 -15.42
N PRO A 451 8.56 -2.98 -15.04
CA PRO A 451 9.08 -4.12 -14.31
C PRO A 451 8.51 -4.15 -12.89
N GLN A 452 8.56 -5.31 -12.23
CA GLN A 452 8.21 -5.41 -10.81
C GLN A 452 9.09 -4.42 -10.00
N PRO A 453 8.52 -3.53 -9.17
CA PRO A 453 9.30 -2.57 -8.40
C PRO A 453 10.20 -3.31 -7.40
N ARG A 454 11.41 -2.80 -7.17
CA ARG A 454 12.34 -3.44 -6.23
C ARG A 454 11.80 -3.43 -4.80
N GLU A 455 10.93 -2.48 -4.51
CA GLU A 455 10.25 -2.17 -3.24
C GLU A 455 9.10 -3.13 -2.91
N TRP A 456 8.77 -4.11 -3.76
CA TRP A 456 7.63 -4.99 -3.50
C TRP A 456 7.79 -5.81 -2.20
N ALA A 457 6.80 -5.68 -1.31
CA ALA A 457 6.63 -6.49 -0.10
C ALA A 457 5.62 -7.61 -0.34
N PHE A 458 4.52 -7.25 -1.00
CA PHE A 458 3.42 -8.12 -1.35
C PHE A 458 3.10 -7.96 -2.84
N ASP A 459 2.69 -9.05 -3.48
CA ASP A 459 2.40 -9.11 -4.91
C ASP A 459 1.10 -9.89 -5.12
N GLN A 460 -0.01 -9.19 -5.36
CA GLN A 460 -1.31 -9.78 -5.65
C GLN A 460 -1.39 -10.13 -7.14
N PHE A 461 -1.49 -11.42 -7.44
CA PHE A 461 -1.23 -11.90 -8.80
C PHE A 461 -2.35 -12.73 -9.42
N TYR A 462 -3.33 -13.20 -8.64
CA TYR A 462 -4.40 -14.04 -9.18
C TYR A 462 -5.63 -14.15 -8.28
N GLU A 463 -6.82 -13.97 -8.85
CA GLU A 463 -8.11 -14.31 -8.23
C GLU A 463 -8.58 -15.67 -8.75
N PRO A 464 -8.68 -16.72 -7.91
CA PRO A 464 -9.31 -17.98 -8.30
C PRO A 464 -10.81 -17.76 -8.55
N PRO A 465 -11.34 -18.05 -9.74
CA PRO A 465 -12.72 -17.70 -10.12
C PRO A 465 -13.80 -18.40 -9.29
N TYR A 466 -13.45 -19.49 -8.60
CA TYR A 466 -14.34 -20.26 -7.74
C TYR A 466 -13.94 -20.21 -6.26
N GLY A 467 -13.02 -19.33 -5.89
CA GLY A 467 -12.44 -19.28 -4.54
C GLY A 467 -11.62 -20.53 -4.19
N VAL A 468 -11.43 -20.74 -2.90
CA VAL A 468 -10.73 -21.91 -2.33
C VAL A 468 -11.58 -22.58 -1.27
N GLY A 469 -11.35 -23.88 -1.02
CA GLY A 469 -12.12 -24.66 -0.04
C GLY A 469 -13.51 -25.08 -0.52
N SER A 470 -14.31 -25.58 0.42
CA SER A 470 -15.69 -26.04 0.17
C SER A 470 -16.53 -25.93 1.46
N GLY A 471 -17.85 -25.97 1.33
CA GLY A 471 -18.77 -25.87 2.49
C GLY A 471 -18.54 -24.60 3.31
N ALA A 472 -18.49 -24.73 4.64
CA ALA A 472 -18.22 -23.62 5.55
C ALA A 472 -16.80 -23.02 5.43
N GLY A 473 -15.86 -23.77 4.85
CA GLY A 473 -14.49 -23.30 4.59
C GLY A 473 -14.31 -22.61 3.24
N HIS A 474 -15.36 -22.52 2.41
CA HIS A 474 -15.29 -21.85 1.12
C HIS A 474 -15.08 -20.35 1.28
N ILE A 475 -14.13 -19.78 0.54
CA ILE A 475 -13.84 -18.35 0.56
C ILE A 475 -13.27 -17.86 -0.78
N TYR A 476 -13.74 -16.69 -1.23
CA TYR A 476 -13.11 -15.94 -2.32
C TYR A 476 -11.94 -15.13 -1.78
N ILE A 477 -10.79 -15.28 -2.43
CA ILE A 477 -9.54 -14.63 -2.08
C ILE A 477 -8.81 -14.18 -3.34
N ASP A 478 -7.94 -13.20 -3.19
CA ASP A 478 -6.88 -12.92 -4.15
C ASP A 478 -5.57 -13.49 -3.62
N LYS A 479 -4.80 -14.18 -4.47
CA LYS A 479 -3.53 -14.81 -4.11
C LYS A 479 -2.40 -13.78 -4.07
N VAL A 480 -1.61 -13.84 -3.01
CA VAL A 480 -0.53 -12.88 -2.73
C VAL A 480 0.81 -13.61 -2.52
N ALA A 481 1.83 -13.22 -3.28
CA ALA A 481 3.21 -13.60 -3.02
C ALA A 481 3.84 -12.65 -2.01
N VAL A 482 4.77 -13.16 -1.19
CA VAL A 482 5.42 -12.40 -0.10
C VAL A 482 6.93 -12.36 -0.31
N SER A 483 7.52 -11.16 -0.33
CA SER A 483 8.97 -10.99 -0.52
C SER A 483 9.78 -11.15 0.77
N GLY A 484 9.13 -10.91 1.92
CA GLY A 484 9.73 -10.90 3.25
C GLY A 484 10.25 -9.54 3.72
N LYS A 485 10.03 -8.46 2.95
CA LYS A 485 10.39 -7.09 3.35
C LYS A 485 9.49 -6.48 4.41
N ASP A 486 8.24 -6.93 4.44
CA ASP A 486 7.27 -6.61 5.48
C ASP A 486 6.78 -7.93 6.08
N SER A 487 6.89 -8.04 7.40
CA SER A 487 6.45 -9.22 8.15
C SER A 487 4.95 -9.22 8.43
N GLY A 488 4.25 -8.12 8.14
CA GLY A 488 2.87 -7.91 8.55
C GLY A 488 2.74 -7.77 10.08
N VAL A 489 1.50 -7.55 10.52
CA VAL A 489 1.15 -7.45 11.93
C VAL A 489 1.01 -8.85 12.51
N SER A 490 1.76 -9.13 13.57
CA SER A 490 1.77 -10.43 14.27
C SER A 490 1.12 -10.40 15.66
N HIS A 491 0.71 -9.22 16.14
CA HIS A 491 -0.03 -9.04 17.39
C HIS A 491 -0.82 -7.72 17.35
N ILE A 492 -1.86 -7.62 18.18
CA ILE A 492 -2.64 -6.40 18.38
C ILE A 492 -2.82 -6.11 19.88
N GLN A 493 -3.01 -4.83 20.22
CA GLN A 493 -3.18 -4.34 21.59
C GLN A 493 -4.36 -3.35 21.72
N PRO A 494 -5.59 -3.72 21.34
CA PRO A 494 -6.72 -2.79 21.31
C PRO A 494 -7.04 -2.22 22.69
N GLU A 495 -6.95 -3.03 23.75
CA GLU A 495 -7.18 -2.60 25.12
C GLU A 495 -6.16 -1.53 25.56
N MET A 496 -4.92 -1.63 25.06
CA MET A 496 -3.88 -0.65 25.36
C MET A 496 -4.15 0.70 24.69
N ASN A 497 -4.56 0.67 23.43
CA ASN A 497 -4.86 1.88 22.68
C ASN A 497 -6.11 2.60 23.21
N GLN A 498 -7.15 1.86 23.57
CA GLN A 498 -8.33 2.44 24.21
C GLN A 498 -7.98 3.11 25.56
N MET A 499 -7.08 2.54 26.34
CA MET A 499 -6.62 3.19 27.58
C MET A 499 -5.78 4.44 27.32
N LYS A 500 -4.91 4.45 26.30
CA LYS A 500 -4.19 5.66 25.91
C LYS A 500 -5.17 6.78 25.55
N GLU A 501 -6.25 6.47 24.84
CA GLU A 501 -7.29 7.42 24.49
C GLU A 501 -8.06 7.90 25.72
N LEU A 502 -8.46 6.98 26.60
CA LEU A 502 -9.10 7.32 27.87
C LEU A 502 -8.22 8.24 28.72
N LEU A 503 -6.94 7.93 28.93
CA LEU A 503 -6.06 8.78 29.74
C LEU A 503 -5.86 10.17 29.12
N LYS A 504 -5.88 10.26 27.79
CA LYS A 504 -5.85 11.56 27.10
C LYS A 504 -7.14 12.35 27.33
N GLU A 505 -8.31 11.72 27.19
CA GLU A 505 -9.62 12.34 27.49
C GLU A 505 -9.73 12.75 28.97
N LEU A 506 -9.16 11.96 29.88
CA LEU A 506 -9.05 12.26 31.31
C LEU A 506 -8.04 13.38 31.62
N ASN A 507 -7.30 13.89 30.63
CA ASN A 507 -6.22 14.88 30.75
C ASN A 507 -5.10 14.43 31.71
N LEU A 508 -4.61 13.21 31.52
CA LEU A 508 -3.51 12.61 32.28
C LEU A 508 -2.27 12.42 31.37
N PRO A 509 -1.64 13.51 30.89
CA PRO A 509 -0.58 13.45 29.89
C PRO A 509 0.65 12.69 30.38
N SER A 510 1.01 12.81 31.67
CA SER A 510 2.17 12.12 32.25
C SER A 510 2.02 10.57 32.16
N LEU A 511 0.81 10.07 32.41
CA LEU A 511 0.51 8.64 32.31
C LEU A 511 0.37 8.20 30.85
N THR A 512 -0.24 9.05 30.02
CA THR A 512 -0.37 8.82 28.57
C THR A 512 1.02 8.67 27.95
N ASN A 513 1.96 9.56 28.27
CA ASN A 513 3.34 9.50 27.80
C ASN A 513 4.08 8.25 28.29
N SER A 514 3.85 7.84 29.55
CA SER A 514 4.47 6.64 30.11
C SER A 514 3.91 5.34 29.52
N LEU A 515 2.63 5.30 29.12
CA LEU A 515 2.07 4.20 28.33
C LEU A 515 2.61 4.22 26.89
N ASN A 516 2.71 5.40 26.29
CA ASN A 516 3.22 5.59 24.94
C ASN A 516 4.68 5.15 24.79
N SER A 517 5.51 5.39 25.81
CA SER A 517 6.91 4.94 25.84
C SER A 517 7.09 3.45 26.21
N GLY A 518 6.01 2.73 26.54
CA GLY A 518 6.07 1.35 27.01
C GLY A 518 6.56 1.19 28.45
N SER A 519 6.73 2.29 29.19
CA SER A 519 7.15 2.27 30.61
C SER A 519 6.06 1.70 31.53
N ILE A 520 4.80 1.77 31.10
CA ILE A 520 3.66 1.19 31.80
C ILE A 520 3.04 0.06 30.98
N LEU A 521 2.81 -1.08 31.63
CA LEU A 521 2.16 -2.25 31.05
C LEU A 521 0.86 -2.56 31.79
N PHE A 522 -0.12 -3.12 31.08
CA PHE A 522 -1.38 -3.55 31.67
C PHE A 522 -1.18 -4.61 32.75
N GLY A 523 -1.94 -4.47 33.85
CA GLY A 523 -1.91 -5.40 34.97
C GLY A 523 -0.61 -5.40 35.76
N LYS A 524 0.36 -4.53 35.44
CA LYS A 524 1.61 -4.38 36.16
C LYS A 524 1.58 -3.12 37.01
N GLU A 525 2.03 -3.23 38.25
CA GLU A 525 2.28 -2.07 39.10
C GLU A 525 3.58 -1.39 38.65
N VAL A 526 3.51 -0.08 38.41
CA VAL A 526 4.66 0.75 38.04
C VAL A 526 4.83 1.87 39.06
N THR A 527 6.06 2.12 39.48
CA THR A 527 6.36 3.24 40.39
C THR A 527 6.34 4.55 39.61
N ILE A 528 5.45 5.46 39.99
CA ILE A 528 5.37 6.80 39.41
C ILE A 528 6.21 7.80 40.21
N ALA A 529 6.23 7.65 41.53
CA ALA A 529 7.05 8.48 42.42
C ALA A 529 7.54 7.67 43.61
N ASP A 530 8.79 7.92 44.02
CA ASP A 530 9.39 7.39 45.23
C ASP A 530 10.02 8.56 46.00
N LEU A 531 9.44 8.85 47.17
CA LEU A 531 9.82 9.96 48.04
C LEU A 531 10.59 9.46 49.28
N GLY A 532 11.02 8.20 49.29
CA GLY A 532 11.65 7.54 50.43
C GLY A 532 10.65 7.13 51.51
N VAL A 533 9.97 8.10 52.13
CA VAL A 533 8.95 7.86 53.18
C VAL A 533 7.58 7.48 52.60
N ALA A 534 7.34 7.80 51.32
CA ALA A 534 6.12 7.45 50.62
C ALA A 534 6.43 7.03 49.18
N LYS A 535 5.72 6.01 48.68
CA LYS A 535 5.87 5.48 47.33
C LYS A 535 4.52 5.43 46.65
N LEU A 536 4.40 6.06 45.48
CA LEU A 536 3.21 6.04 44.65
C LEU A 536 3.44 5.10 43.46
N THR A 537 2.56 4.11 43.34
CA THR A 537 2.54 3.16 42.24
C THR A 537 1.20 3.22 41.52
N PHE A 538 1.20 2.85 40.23
CA PHE A 538 0.04 2.85 39.36
C PHE A 538 -0.08 1.54 38.61
N LYS A 539 -1.32 1.06 38.51
CA LYS A 539 -1.66 -0.16 37.81
C LYS A 539 -2.92 0.05 36.97
N PRO A 540 -2.80 0.13 35.64
CA PRO A 540 -3.95 0.12 34.75
C PRO A 540 -4.42 -1.31 34.49
N THR A 541 -5.73 -1.54 34.52
CA THR A 541 -6.36 -2.82 34.17
C THR A 541 -7.55 -2.62 33.25
N PHE A 542 -7.76 -3.59 32.38
CA PHE A 542 -8.94 -3.67 31.53
C PHE A 542 -10.07 -4.34 32.31
N GLY A 543 -11.30 -3.84 32.14
CA GLY A 543 -12.45 -4.24 32.94
C GLY A 543 -12.49 -3.52 34.29
N LEU A 544 -13.47 -3.91 35.09
CA LEU A 544 -13.64 -3.37 36.44
C LEU A 544 -12.76 -4.14 37.42
N SER A 545 -12.04 -3.41 38.26
CA SER A 545 -11.48 -4.02 39.46
C SER A 545 -12.63 -4.38 40.40
N PRO A 546 -12.59 -5.53 41.09
CA PRO A 546 -13.57 -5.84 42.12
C PRO A 546 -13.68 -4.66 43.08
N THR A 547 -14.90 -4.17 43.31
CA THR A 547 -15.13 -3.06 44.25
C THR A 547 -14.87 -3.60 45.65
N GLN A 548 -13.62 -3.50 46.10
CA GLN A 548 -13.19 -3.84 47.44
C GLN A 548 -12.54 -2.60 48.04
N GLY A 549 -13.09 -2.15 49.16
CA GLY A 549 -12.62 -0.96 49.85
C GLY A 549 -13.56 -0.57 50.98
N ASP A 550 -12.99 -0.04 52.05
CA ASP A 550 -13.74 0.41 53.23
C ASP A 550 -14.55 1.69 52.93
N GLN A 551 -14.13 2.45 51.91
CA GLN A 551 -14.86 3.60 51.39
C GLN A 551 -15.04 3.52 49.87
N ILE A 552 -16.27 3.80 49.42
CA ILE A 552 -16.68 3.81 48.02
C ILE A 552 -17.50 5.08 47.78
N PHE A 553 -17.19 5.77 46.69
CA PHE A 553 -17.85 6.98 46.19
C PHE A 553 -18.28 6.76 44.75
N ASN A 554 -19.58 6.85 44.47
CA ASN A 554 -20.10 6.59 43.14
C ASN A 554 -20.03 7.85 42.26
N ILE A 555 -19.86 7.63 40.96
CA ILE A 555 -19.92 8.65 39.92
C ILE A 555 -21.10 8.30 39.01
N SER A 556 -22.02 9.24 38.83
CA SER A 556 -23.18 9.07 37.96
C SER A 556 -23.45 10.36 37.19
N ASN A 557 -23.58 10.27 35.87
CA ASN A 557 -23.79 11.40 34.98
C ASN A 557 -22.80 12.56 35.21
N GLY A 558 -21.53 12.22 35.41
CA GLY A 558 -20.45 13.18 35.61
C GLY A 558 -20.41 13.80 37.01
N LYS A 559 -21.22 13.31 37.96
CA LYS A 559 -21.30 13.85 39.32
C LYS A 559 -20.92 12.78 40.33
N LEU A 560 -20.04 13.16 41.25
CA LEU A 560 -19.68 12.34 42.39
C LEU A 560 -20.80 12.42 43.46
N ASP A 561 -21.07 11.33 44.16
CA ASP A 561 -22.12 11.33 45.19
C ASP A 561 -21.79 12.30 46.34
N ALA A 562 -22.83 12.84 46.98
CA ALA A 562 -22.68 13.84 48.03
C ALA A 562 -21.93 13.31 49.27
N LYS A 563 -21.82 11.99 49.42
CA LYS A 563 -21.13 11.33 50.53
C LYS A 563 -19.66 11.72 50.56
N PHE A 564 -19.00 11.83 49.40
CA PHE A 564 -17.61 12.27 49.33
C PHE A 564 -17.40 13.67 49.90
N THR A 565 -18.23 14.62 49.47
CA THR A 565 -18.17 16.02 49.91
C THR A 565 -18.45 16.14 51.41
N GLN A 566 -19.39 15.35 51.93
CA GLN A 566 -19.72 15.29 53.36
C GLN A 566 -18.58 14.72 54.19
N GLU A 567 -17.91 13.66 53.70
CA GLU A 567 -16.77 13.05 54.40
C GLU A 567 -15.52 13.96 54.39
N LEU A 568 -15.27 14.71 53.30
CA LEU A 568 -14.21 15.72 53.30
C LEU A 568 -14.47 16.86 54.29
N ALA A 569 -15.71 17.37 54.34
CA ALA A 569 -16.07 18.51 55.19
C ALA A 569 -15.96 18.22 56.70
N LYS A 570 -16.03 16.95 57.11
CA LYS A 570 -15.85 16.53 58.50
C LYS A 570 -14.38 16.54 58.95
N ASN A 571 -13.45 16.39 58.01
CA ASN A 571 -12.11 15.91 58.31
C ASN A 571 -10.98 16.86 57.84
N PHE A 572 -11.29 17.90 57.06
CA PHE A 572 -10.29 18.83 56.51
C PHE A 572 -10.72 20.30 56.65
N ASP A 573 -9.74 21.21 56.55
CA ASP A 573 -9.97 22.66 56.54
C ASP A 573 -10.51 23.16 55.18
N ALA A 574 -11.29 24.24 55.19
CA ALA A 574 -12.06 24.76 54.06
C ALA A 574 -11.20 25.04 52.81
N THR A 575 -9.96 25.48 53.00
CA THR A 575 -9.01 25.81 51.92
C THR A 575 -8.57 24.57 51.12
N TYR A 576 -8.30 23.44 51.80
CA TYR A 576 -7.92 22.19 51.14
C TYR A 576 -9.13 21.51 50.51
N ILE A 577 -10.29 21.61 51.17
CA ILE A 577 -11.56 21.04 50.69
C ILE A 577 -11.89 21.52 49.27
N GLN A 578 -11.66 22.80 48.93
CA GLN A 578 -12.03 23.32 47.62
C GLN A 578 -11.20 22.70 46.49
N SER A 579 -9.87 22.67 46.61
CA SER A 579 -9.00 22.04 45.59
C SER A 579 -9.29 20.55 45.38
N LEU A 580 -9.70 19.85 46.44
CA LEU A 580 -10.08 18.44 46.39
C LEU A 580 -11.43 18.23 45.72
N LYS A 581 -12.40 19.10 46.00
CA LYS A 581 -13.68 19.11 45.27
C LYS A 581 -13.44 19.38 43.79
N ASP A 582 -12.67 20.41 43.45
CA ASP A 582 -12.39 20.77 42.06
C ASP A 582 -11.71 19.61 41.31
N GLY A 583 -10.80 18.89 41.98
CA GLY A 583 -10.15 17.71 41.40
C GLY A 583 -11.09 16.51 41.21
N ALA A 584 -11.92 16.22 42.22
CA ALA A 584 -12.92 15.16 42.16
C ALA A 584 -14.02 15.46 41.12
N GLU A 585 -14.46 16.71 41.02
CA GLU A 585 -15.43 17.19 40.04
C GLU A 585 -14.86 17.16 38.62
N SER A 586 -13.61 17.60 38.45
CA SER A 586 -12.90 17.52 37.17
C SER A 586 -12.74 16.07 36.68
N LEU A 587 -12.36 15.14 37.56
CA LEU A 587 -12.27 13.72 37.22
C LEU A 587 -13.65 13.11 36.94
N SER A 588 -14.62 13.33 37.82
CA SER A 588 -15.97 12.75 37.69
C SER A 588 -16.69 13.23 36.45
N ALA A 589 -16.56 14.51 36.09
CA ALA A 589 -17.11 15.08 34.86
C ALA A 589 -16.62 14.33 33.60
N ARG A 590 -15.37 13.85 33.61
CA ARG A 590 -14.77 13.11 32.49
C ARG A 590 -15.08 11.61 32.52
N VAL A 591 -15.14 10.98 33.69
CA VAL A 591 -15.47 9.55 33.87
C VAL A 591 -16.93 9.25 33.53
N LYS A 592 -17.84 10.22 33.68
CA LYS A 592 -19.30 10.12 33.49
C LYS A 592 -19.99 9.10 34.41
N ASN A 593 -19.65 7.81 34.33
CA ASN A 593 -20.18 6.74 35.17
C ASN A 593 -19.03 5.88 35.72
N GLY A 594 -19.07 5.62 37.03
CA GLY A 594 -17.93 4.96 37.66
C GLY A 594 -18.02 4.92 39.18
N ASN A 595 -16.90 4.57 39.81
CA ASN A 595 -16.72 4.76 41.24
C ASN A 595 -15.25 4.99 41.58
N ILE A 596 -15.02 5.59 42.74
CA ILE A 596 -13.73 5.67 43.39
C ILE A 596 -13.84 4.83 44.66
N SER A 597 -12.99 3.82 44.79
CA SER A 597 -12.92 2.97 45.97
C SER A 597 -11.53 3.01 46.60
N VAL A 598 -11.47 2.84 47.91
CA VAL A 598 -10.23 2.89 48.67
C VAL A 598 -10.16 1.68 49.58
N ALA A 599 -9.10 0.89 49.42
CA ALA A 599 -8.81 -0.23 50.31
C ALA A 599 -7.53 0.06 51.10
N VAL A 600 -7.58 -0.18 52.41
CA VAL A 600 -6.39 -0.19 53.25
C VAL A 600 -5.79 -1.60 53.19
N GLY A 601 -4.54 -1.70 52.76
CA GLY A 601 -3.80 -2.97 52.67
C GLY A 601 -3.15 -3.35 53.99
N ALA A 602 -2.61 -4.58 54.05
CA ALA A 602 -2.00 -5.13 55.26
C ALA A 602 -0.85 -4.25 55.80
N THR A 603 -0.88 -3.99 57.12
CA THR A 603 0.22 -3.45 57.91
C THR A 603 1.27 -4.54 58.11
N SER A 604 2.47 -4.34 57.58
CA SER A 604 3.64 -5.19 57.88
C SER A 604 4.73 -4.32 58.47
N SER A 605 5.24 -4.69 59.65
CA SER A 605 6.35 -4.06 60.40
C SER A 605 6.88 -2.74 59.80
N GLY A 606 6.15 -1.64 60.04
CA GLY A 606 6.57 -0.30 59.65
C GLY A 606 6.15 0.17 58.25
N LYS A 607 5.16 -0.45 57.60
CA LYS A 607 4.58 0.04 56.34
C LYS A 607 3.06 -0.11 56.33
N ILE A 608 2.37 0.89 55.78
CA ILE A 608 0.95 0.82 55.45
C ILE A 608 0.76 1.11 53.96
N SER A 609 -0.22 0.47 53.33
CA SER A 609 -0.54 0.72 51.93
C SER A 609 -2.01 1.05 51.75
N TYR A 610 -2.30 1.96 50.83
CA TYR A 610 -3.65 2.33 50.41
C TYR A 610 -3.76 2.10 48.91
N ALA A 611 -4.84 1.47 48.48
CA ALA A 611 -5.16 1.29 47.07
C ALA A 611 -6.38 2.14 46.73
N VAL A 612 -6.16 3.26 46.04
CA VAL A 612 -7.22 4.10 45.47
C VAL A 612 -7.48 3.60 44.06
N THR A 613 -8.65 3.01 43.84
CA THR A 613 -9.08 2.49 42.54
C THR A 613 -10.16 3.38 41.97
N VAL A 614 -9.99 3.80 40.73
CA VAL A 614 -11.03 4.45 39.95
C VAL A 614 -11.51 3.46 38.91
N ASN A 615 -12.80 3.16 38.95
CA ASN A 615 -13.49 2.37 37.95
C ASN A 615 -14.23 3.32 37.00
N VAL A 616 -13.96 3.22 35.71
CA VAL A 616 -14.71 3.87 34.63
C VAL A 616 -15.61 2.81 34.03
N ILE A 617 -16.93 3.03 34.11
CA ILE A 617 -17.95 2.05 33.72
C ILE A 617 -18.59 2.50 32.41
N ASP A 618 -18.67 1.58 31.46
CA ASP A 618 -19.39 1.78 30.20
C ASP A 618 -18.96 3.05 29.44
N HIS A 619 -17.66 3.34 29.43
CA HIS A 619 -17.11 4.46 28.68
C HIS A 619 -17.34 4.26 27.20
N GLU A 620 -17.91 5.26 26.55
CA GLU A 620 -18.16 5.26 25.12
C GLU A 620 -17.23 6.28 24.47
N PHE A 621 -16.28 5.77 23.69
CA PHE A 621 -15.39 6.60 22.89
C PHE A 621 -16.15 7.22 21.72
N GLU A 622 -15.82 8.45 21.34
CA GLU A 622 -16.52 9.21 20.30
C GLU A 622 -16.60 8.49 18.94
N GLN A 623 -15.77 7.47 18.67
CA GLN A 623 -15.69 6.77 17.39
C GLN A 623 -16.00 5.24 17.40
N GLY A 624 -16.83 4.76 18.32
CA GLY A 624 -17.62 3.54 18.05
C GLY A 624 -16.96 2.19 18.41
N ALA A 625 -16.08 2.14 19.41
CA ALA A 625 -15.57 0.89 19.98
C ALA A 625 -16.60 0.13 20.85
N GLY A 626 -17.82 0.66 21.02
CA GLY A 626 -18.78 0.20 22.01
C GLY A 626 -18.43 0.69 23.42
N LYS A 627 -19.21 0.25 24.41
CA LYS A 627 -18.99 0.59 25.82
C LYS A 627 -17.89 -0.28 26.40
N VAL A 628 -16.87 0.34 26.97
CA VAL A 628 -15.72 -0.33 27.57
C VAL A 628 -15.55 0.12 29.01
N SER A 629 -15.19 -0.81 29.89
CA SER A 629 -14.90 -0.51 31.28
C SER A 629 -13.41 -0.66 31.57
N PHE A 630 -12.90 0.25 32.39
CA PHE A 630 -11.49 0.28 32.80
C PHE A 630 -11.39 0.52 34.28
N SER A 631 -10.25 0.12 34.85
CA SER A 631 -9.88 0.56 36.18
C SER A 631 -8.42 0.93 36.26
N PHE A 632 -8.13 1.92 37.10
CA PHE A 632 -6.77 2.30 37.42
C PHE A 632 -6.63 2.38 38.93
N THR A 633 -5.63 1.66 39.45
CA THR A 633 -5.32 1.62 40.87
C THR A 633 -4.04 2.40 41.13
N PHE A 634 -4.15 3.42 41.96
CA PHE A 634 -3.03 4.12 42.58
C PHE A 634 -2.79 3.50 43.94
N LYS A 635 -1.62 2.89 44.13
CA LYS A 635 -1.21 2.37 45.43
C LYS A 635 -0.18 3.29 46.06
N VAL A 636 -0.53 3.83 47.22
CA VAL A 636 0.32 4.68 48.06
C VAL A 636 0.84 3.81 49.21
N GLU A 637 2.14 3.60 49.27
CA GLU A 637 2.81 2.92 50.38
C GLU A 637 3.52 3.97 51.23
N ILE A 638 3.22 4.02 52.53
CA ILE A 638 3.83 4.95 53.47
C ILE A 638 4.65 4.14 54.46
N GLN A 639 5.93 4.51 54.58
CA GLN A 639 6.85 3.92 55.53
C GLN A 639 6.74 4.64 56.87
N LYS A 640 6.79 3.87 57.94
CA LYS A 640 6.90 4.36 59.31
C LYS A 640 8.22 5.12 59.45
N ILE A 641 8.14 6.37 59.90
CA ILE A 641 9.32 7.11 60.35
C ILE A 641 9.66 6.59 61.74
N PHE A 642 10.93 6.26 61.99
CA PHE A 642 11.37 5.71 63.28
C PHE A 642 11.03 6.68 64.42
N PHE A 643 10.18 6.20 65.34
CA PHE A 643 10.05 6.75 66.68
C PHE A 643 10.78 5.79 67.62
N ASP A 644 11.69 6.28 68.46
CA ASP A 644 12.46 5.46 69.43
C ASP A 644 11.57 4.86 70.55
N ASP A 645 10.25 5.07 70.52
CA ASP A 645 9.30 4.67 71.56
C ASP A 645 8.25 3.69 71.03
N ASN A 646 8.13 2.52 71.68
CA ASN A 646 7.15 1.48 71.36
C ASN A 646 5.70 1.95 71.52
N GLN A 647 5.39 2.94 72.37
CA GLN A 647 4.01 3.43 72.50
C GLN A 647 3.52 4.24 71.29
N LEU A 648 4.44 4.93 70.58
CA LEU A 648 4.10 5.70 69.38
C LEU A 648 3.84 4.79 68.17
N SER A 649 4.28 3.53 68.22
CA SER A 649 4.04 2.51 67.20
C SER A 649 2.56 2.22 66.99
N ASP A 650 1.85 1.90 68.07
CA ASP A 650 0.44 1.48 68.01
C ASP A 650 -0.49 2.66 67.70
N VAL A 651 -0.09 3.87 68.16
CA VAL A 651 -0.76 5.12 67.83
C VAL A 651 -0.62 5.44 66.33
N TRP A 652 0.56 5.21 65.74
CA TRP A 652 0.77 5.40 64.31
C TRP A 652 -0.10 4.46 63.48
N GLU A 653 -0.14 3.16 63.79
CA GLU A 653 -1.00 2.23 63.04
C GLU A 653 -2.49 2.60 63.16
N THR A 654 -2.95 3.00 64.35
CA THR A 654 -4.34 3.43 64.59
C THR A 654 -4.69 4.72 63.83
N LEU A 655 -3.79 5.71 63.80
CA LEU A 655 -3.98 6.95 63.04
C LEU A 655 -3.97 6.70 61.53
N MET A 656 -3.12 5.79 61.05
CA MET A 656 -2.98 5.53 59.62
C MET A 656 -4.18 4.78 59.05
N VAL A 657 -4.88 3.96 59.83
CA VAL A 657 -6.14 3.32 59.40
C VAL A 657 -7.39 4.18 59.66
N ALA A 658 -7.25 5.35 60.31
CA ALA A 658 -8.38 6.23 60.58
C ALA A 658 -8.98 6.82 59.30
N SER A 659 -10.31 7.00 59.28
CA SER A 659 -11.06 7.52 58.13
C SER A 659 -10.52 8.85 57.60
N VAL A 660 -10.02 9.72 58.47
CA VAL A 660 -9.38 11.01 58.12
C VAL A 660 -8.16 10.77 57.21
N THR A 661 -7.28 9.83 57.60
CA THR A 661 -6.05 9.51 56.86
C THR A 661 -6.36 8.78 55.55
N VAL A 662 -7.36 7.90 55.54
CA VAL A 662 -7.83 7.27 54.31
C VAL A 662 -8.29 8.32 53.31
N LEU A 663 -9.14 9.26 53.73
CA LEU A 663 -9.62 10.38 52.91
C LEU A 663 -8.48 11.31 52.45
N ALA A 664 -7.46 11.51 53.28
CA ALA A 664 -6.25 12.26 52.96
C ALA A 664 -5.50 11.65 51.77
N VAL A 665 -5.41 10.31 51.72
CA VAL A 665 -4.77 9.60 50.61
C VAL A 665 -5.61 9.66 49.33
N VAL A 666 -6.95 9.57 49.42
CA VAL A 666 -7.83 9.79 48.26
C VAL A 666 -7.63 11.19 47.68
N ALA A 667 -7.59 12.17 48.57
CA ALA A 667 -7.41 13.57 48.25
C ALA A 667 -6.12 13.81 47.45
N VAL A 668 -5.02 13.21 47.88
CA VAL A 668 -3.73 13.23 47.18
C VAL A 668 -3.82 12.66 45.77
N VAL A 669 -4.45 11.49 45.61
CA VAL A 669 -4.61 10.86 44.29
C VAL A 669 -5.49 11.73 43.37
N LEU A 670 -6.54 12.35 43.91
CA LEU A 670 -7.41 13.26 43.15
C LEU A 670 -6.69 14.54 42.73
N LEU A 671 -5.82 15.10 43.56
CA LEU A 671 -4.96 16.23 43.19
C LEU A 671 -3.98 15.86 42.09
N PHE A 672 -3.39 14.67 42.16
CA PHE A 672 -2.53 14.16 41.10
C PHE A 672 -3.28 14.03 39.77
N LEU A 673 -4.51 13.53 39.82
CA LEU A 673 -5.37 13.37 38.65
C LEU A 673 -5.85 14.72 38.08
N SER A 674 -6.12 15.71 38.92
CA SER A 674 -6.61 17.02 38.49
C SER A 674 -5.51 17.90 37.88
N SER A 675 -4.26 17.76 38.35
CA SER A 675 -3.12 18.56 37.89
C SER A 675 -2.40 17.99 36.66
N GLY A 676 -2.88 16.90 36.06
CA GLY A 676 -2.25 16.24 34.91
C GLY A 676 -0.98 15.43 35.23
N GLY A 677 -0.79 15.03 36.50
CA GLY A 677 0.27 14.11 36.95
C GLY A 677 1.47 14.79 37.62
N LEU A 678 2.45 15.31 36.86
CA LEU A 678 3.78 15.62 37.39
C LEU A 678 3.90 16.89 38.26
N ALA A 679 3.08 17.92 38.03
CA ALA A 679 3.14 19.18 38.82
C ALA A 679 2.82 18.97 40.33
N SER A 680 2.21 17.83 40.68
CA SER A 680 1.75 17.51 42.02
C SER A 680 2.72 16.67 42.85
N VAL A 681 3.83 16.15 42.31
CA VAL A 681 4.78 15.35 43.11
C VAL A 681 5.39 16.18 44.26
N GLY A 682 5.56 17.49 44.04
CA GLY A 682 5.92 18.45 45.09
C GLY A 682 4.80 18.71 46.12
N ALA A 683 3.53 18.70 45.69
CA ALA A 683 2.38 18.81 46.58
C ALA A 683 2.14 17.52 47.39
N LEU A 684 2.39 16.36 46.79
CA LEU A 684 2.48 15.03 47.42
C LEU A 684 3.53 15.04 48.53
N ALA A 685 4.75 15.51 48.22
CA ALA A 685 5.83 15.62 49.22
C ALA A 685 5.45 16.56 50.37
N THR A 686 4.77 17.68 50.06
CA THR A 686 4.31 18.67 51.04
C THR A 686 3.17 18.12 51.92
N PHE A 687 2.22 17.41 51.32
CA PHE A 687 1.10 16.81 52.04
C PHE A 687 1.54 15.65 52.93
N PHE A 688 2.45 14.81 52.44
CA PHE A 688 3.04 13.76 53.28
C PHE A 688 3.91 14.34 54.40
N SER A 689 4.63 15.44 54.19
CA SER A 689 5.33 16.09 55.30
C SER A 689 4.38 16.70 56.34
N PHE A 690 3.16 17.10 55.99
CA PHE A 690 2.12 17.48 56.96
C PHE A 690 1.52 16.31 57.75
N LEU A 691 1.40 15.12 57.14
CA LEU A 691 0.94 13.89 57.82
C LEU A 691 2.02 13.29 58.75
N LEU A 692 3.28 13.71 58.58
CA LEU A 692 4.47 13.10 59.19
C LEU A 692 5.15 14.00 60.24
N ILE A 693 4.62 15.19 60.52
CA ILE A 693 5.07 16.08 61.60
C ILE A 693 3.91 16.19 62.62
N PRO A 694 4.15 15.92 63.91
CA PRO A 694 3.12 15.98 64.95
C PRO A 694 2.50 17.37 65.14
#